data_AF-A0A8H7R0V0-F1
#
_entry.id   AF-A0A8H7R0V0-F1
#
_cell.length_a   1.000
_cell.length_b   1.000
_cell.length_c   1.000
_cell.angle_alpha   90.00
_cell.angle_beta   90.00
_cell.angle_gamma   90.00
#
_symmetry.space_group_name_H-M   'P 1'
#
loop_
_entity.id
_entity.type
_entity.pdbx_description
1 polymer ?
#
loop_
_entity_poly.entity_id
_entity_poly.type
_entity_poly.pdbx_seq_one_letter_code
_entity_poly.pdbx_strand_id
1 'polypeptide(L)'
;MATIPPFEHDKKHDVHAPASTYYTTGDNARQRTRTHTRSHLGLQTNSNNLEGTRRRRASHDDKNKARRFLIDVEETQRKILEQEDTDGDFQITINDLGPKTMSLGTADSGGYRKIDIRGTYMLSNLLQELALANDYGRKHIVLDEARLNENPVDRLSRMIRFNFWDGLTRRIDPDSLEVICPDPKNRSSNKNPRIYVPYDDKEAYNFYKQASEVRKHLNLEVEYLPEKITAEYTKSINDRPGLLTLAMRKTKDDQGNDTYVGEPFVVPGGRFNEMYGWDSYFSALGLLEDGRIELVRSMVENFAYQIKHYGKILNANRSYYLSRSQPPFLTDMTLKVYERLHPQDEIENKAWLRRVFKSAIKEYWEVWMSEPRLDKKTMLSRYRPDGSGIPPETEASHFVHVIEPFARKHNISVDEFNEKYNDGIIKEPELDEYFLHDRAVRESGHDTTYRFEKICANLATIDLNSLLYKYEMDIADAIVDYLDDDLEDFDGVKQNAEDWLERAKQRRERIDKYLWNEKESLYFDYDTIKEEQITYESVTAFWALWAGCASDHQAQELVKHSLSKFEVMGGLVSGTEESRGVTSLERPNRQWDFPFGWAPHQMLTWVGLDKYGMKDTAARLAYRWLFTITKGFVDFNGVVPEKFDVVSYSHKVEVEYGNVGTDFKCVPREGFGWMNASYQVGLSYLTTQMRRALGACTLPDLLFEKAMIREHRMLGLTPEEEEVAMLRRRTSTMAARAITRNGSISAAVTRISLSDGPSNTPTF
;
A
#
# COMPACT_ATOMS: atom_id res chain seq x y z
N MET A 1 18.56 49.25 -15.71
CA MET A 1 17.22 49.04 -16.29
C MET A 1 17.25 47.73 -17.05
N ALA A 2 16.95 46.62 -16.38
CA ALA A 2 16.80 45.32 -17.00
C ALA A 2 15.30 45.10 -17.24
N THR A 3 14.94 44.92 -18.50
CA THR A 3 13.58 44.73 -18.99
C THR A 3 12.98 43.43 -18.44
N ILE A 4 11.91 43.56 -17.66
CA ILE A 4 11.02 42.47 -17.26
C ILE A 4 10.40 41.90 -18.55
N PRO A 5 10.42 40.57 -18.76
CA PRO A 5 9.79 40.00 -19.95
C PRO A 5 8.27 40.21 -19.90
N PRO A 6 7.60 40.38 -21.05
CA PRO A 6 6.15 40.58 -21.06
C PRO A 6 5.46 39.33 -20.52
N PHE A 7 4.50 39.54 -19.60
CA PHE A 7 3.58 38.51 -19.16
C PHE A 7 2.81 37.97 -20.37
N GLU A 8 3.09 36.72 -20.77
CA GLU A 8 2.27 35.99 -21.73
C GLU A 8 0.87 35.78 -21.13
N HIS A 9 -0.11 36.49 -21.68
CA HIS A 9 -1.47 36.53 -21.16
C HIS A 9 -2.36 35.36 -21.66
N ASP A 10 -1.78 34.29 -22.22
CA ASP A 10 -2.51 33.34 -23.07
C ASP A 10 -2.17 31.84 -22.86
N LYS A 11 -1.76 31.44 -21.64
CA LYS A 11 -1.90 30.02 -21.25
C LYS A 11 -3.36 29.77 -20.88
N LYS A 12 -4.06 28.92 -21.64
CA LYS A 12 -5.40 28.40 -21.31
C LYS A 12 -5.46 28.04 -19.83
N HIS A 13 -6.39 28.66 -19.09
CA HIS A 13 -6.69 28.30 -17.70
C HIS A 13 -7.16 26.84 -17.64
N ASP A 14 -6.27 25.95 -17.22
CA ASP A 14 -6.58 24.53 -17.03
C ASP A 14 -7.25 24.34 -15.67
N VAL A 15 -8.56 24.08 -15.70
CA VAL A 15 -9.38 23.89 -14.50
C VAL A 15 -8.95 22.66 -13.69
N HIS A 16 -8.31 21.68 -14.34
CA HIS A 16 -7.85 20.45 -13.73
C HIS A 16 -6.33 20.46 -13.51
N ALA A 17 -5.67 21.62 -13.57
CA ALA A 17 -4.26 21.72 -13.24
C ALA A 17 -3.99 21.24 -11.80
N PRO A 18 -2.80 20.68 -11.51
CA PRO A 18 -2.38 20.36 -10.15
C PRO A 18 -2.56 21.55 -9.21
N ALA A 19 -2.83 21.30 -7.92
CA ALA A 19 -3.05 22.37 -6.94
C ALA A 19 -1.89 23.37 -6.90
N SER A 20 -0.66 22.88 -7.06
CA SER A 20 0.57 23.67 -7.16
C SER A 20 0.59 24.65 -8.31
N THR A 21 -0.18 24.41 -9.37
CA THR A 21 -0.34 25.31 -10.51
C THR A 21 -1.62 26.13 -10.40
N TYR A 22 -2.75 25.49 -10.08
CA TYR A 22 -4.07 26.12 -10.05
C TYR A 22 -4.15 27.25 -9.01
N TYR A 23 -3.53 27.07 -7.84
CA TYR A 23 -3.54 28.08 -6.78
C TYR A 23 -2.36 29.06 -6.86
N THR A 24 -1.39 28.87 -7.74
CA THR A 24 -0.22 29.77 -7.87
C THR A 24 -0.20 30.60 -9.14
N THR A 25 -1.10 30.34 -10.08
CA THR A 25 -1.16 31.00 -11.39
C THR A 25 -2.52 31.71 -11.62
N GLY A 26 -2.58 32.56 -12.65
CA GLY A 26 -3.82 33.23 -13.07
C GLY A 26 -4.48 34.11 -12.01
N ASP A 27 -5.83 34.09 -11.97
CA ASP A 27 -6.64 34.86 -11.02
C ASP A 27 -6.36 34.47 -9.55
N ASN A 28 -5.84 33.25 -9.32
CA ASN A 28 -5.50 32.73 -8.00
C ASN A 28 -4.03 33.00 -7.59
N ALA A 29 -3.20 33.57 -8.48
CA ALA A 29 -1.80 33.92 -8.17
C ALA A 29 -1.69 35.11 -7.20
N ARG A 30 -2.71 35.99 -7.19
CA ARG A 30 -2.71 37.22 -6.39
C ARG A 30 -3.36 36.96 -5.03
N GLN A 31 -2.78 37.49 -3.96
CA GLN A 31 -3.47 37.55 -2.66
C GLN A 31 -4.77 38.38 -2.70
N ARG A 32 -4.93 39.20 -3.75
CA ARG A 32 -6.08 40.10 -3.97
C ARG A 32 -6.45 40.11 -5.45
N THR A 33 -7.66 39.67 -5.77
CA THR A 33 -8.20 39.65 -7.14
C THR A 33 -8.59 41.06 -7.65
N ARG A 34 -8.80 42.06 -6.77
CA ARG A 34 -8.95 43.50 -7.07
C ARG A 34 -8.82 44.37 -5.81
N THR A 35 -8.59 45.68 -5.98
CA THR A 35 -8.72 46.68 -4.90
C THR A 35 -10.19 46.75 -4.46
N HIS A 36 -10.54 46.14 -3.34
CA HIS A 36 -11.88 46.28 -2.75
C HIS A 36 -12.01 47.67 -2.12
N THR A 37 -12.91 48.49 -2.65
CA THR A 37 -13.56 49.53 -1.84
C THR A 37 -14.34 48.80 -0.76
N ARG A 38 -14.18 49.24 0.50
CA ARG A 38 -14.86 48.68 1.67
C ARG A 38 -16.39 48.81 1.47
N SER A 39 -17.02 47.81 0.87
CA SER A 39 -18.47 47.73 0.85
C SER A 39 -18.90 47.30 2.24
N HIS A 40 -19.53 48.21 2.98
CA HIS A 40 -20.34 47.83 4.13
C HIS A 40 -21.38 46.82 3.65
N LEU A 41 -21.09 45.53 3.77
CA LEU A 41 -22.12 44.53 3.97
C LEU A 41 -22.80 44.93 5.27
N GLY A 42 -23.95 45.60 5.14
CA GLY A 42 -24.76 45.95 6.28
C GLY A 42 -25.01 44.68 7.08
N LEU A 43 -24.61 44.71 8.35
CA LEU A 43 -25.21 43.91 9.40
C LEU A 43 -26.72 44.25 9.42
N GLN A 44 -27.49 43.65 8.51
CA GLN A 44 -28.87 43.34 8.83
C GLN A 44 -28.81 42.08 9.68
N THR A 45 -29.00 42.29 10.98
CA THR A 45 -29.39 41.24 11.92
C THR A 45 -30.70 40.61 11.44
N ASN A 46 -30.62 39.67 10.51
CA ASN A 46 -31.67 38.69 10.30
C ASN A 46 -31.48 37.59 11.35
N SER A 47 -31.71 37.94 12.61
CA SER A 47 -31.77 37.02 13.74
C SER A 47 -33.04 36.15 13.76
N ASN A 48 -33.85 36.16 12.69
CA ASN A 48 -35.16 35.49 12.61
C ASN A 48 -35.30 34.50 11.43
N ASN A 49 -34.22 33.89 10.94
CA ASN A 49 -34.32 32.81 9.92
C ASN A 49 -33.35 31.64 10.16
N LEU A 50 -33.17 31.24 11.42
CA LEU A 50 -32.50 29.98 11.79
C LEU A 50 -33.34 28.73 11.46
N GLU A 51 -34.56 28.88 10.91
CA GLU A 51 -35.45 27.79 10.49
C GLU A 51 -35.50 27.56 8.96
N GLY A 52 -34.56 28.13 8.22
CA GLY A 52 -34.59 28.13 6.75
C GLY A 52 -33.54 27.25 6.08
N THR A 53 -33.18 26.07 6.59
CA THR A 53 -32.33 25.13 5.82
C THR A 53 -33.05 24.81 4.51
N ARG A 54 -32.58 25.40 3.39
CA ARG A 54 -33.16 25.18 2.08
C ARG A 54 -33.06 23.69 1.75
N ARG A 55 -34.21 23.03 1.59
CA ARG A 55 -34.25 21.62 1.19
C ARG A 55 -33.61 21.45 -0.18
N ARG A 56 -32.74 20.45 -0.33
CA ARG A 56 -32.11 20.07 -1.60
C ARG A 56 -33.19 19.85 -2.67
N ARG A 57 -33.09 20.58 -3.79
CA ARG A 57 -33.93 20.37 -4.98
C ARG A 57 -33.36 19.25 -5.85
N ALA A 58 -34.20 18.30 -6.24
CA ALA A 58 -33.85 17.16 -7.10
C ALA A 58 -34.08 17.40 -8.60
N SER A 59 -34.66 18.55 -8.99
CA SER A 59 -34.92 18.90 -10.39
C SER A 59 -33.63 19.23 -11.16
N HIS A 60 -33.64 18.95 -12.47
CA HIS A 60 -32.59 19.35 -13.39
C HIS A 60 -32.58 20.88 -13.55
N ASP A 61 -31.41 21.52 -13.46
CA ASP A 61 -31.22 22.95 -13.73
C ASP A 61 -30.42 23.13 -15.03
N ASP A 62 -30.68 24.19 -15.79
CA ASP A 62 -29.97 24.47 -17.05
C ASP A 62 -28.45 24.67 -16.86
N LYS A 63 -27.67 23.91 -17.64
CA LYS A 63 -26.19 23.86 -17.62
C LYS A 63 -25.52 24.64 -18.77
N ASN A 64 -26.09 25.77 -19.21
CA ASN A 64 -25.63 26.45 -20.43
C ASN A 64 -24.40 27.37 -20.28
N LYS A 65 -23.83 27.55 -19.08
CA LYS A 65 -22.61 28.38 -18.89
C LYS A 65 -21.67 27.77 -17.85
N ALA A 66 -20.37 27.75 -18.13
CA ALA A 66 -19.34 27.40 -17.17
C ALA A 66 -19.40 28.36 -15.96
N ARG A 67 -19.64 27.80 -14.77
CA ARG A 67 -19.84 28.60 -13.54
C ARG A 67 -18.54 28.70 -12.76
N ARG A 68 -18.28 29.90 -12.25
CA ARG A 68 -17.14 30.22 -11.38
C ARG A 68 -17.66 30.87 -10.11
N PHE A 69 -17.05 30.54 -8.99
CA PHE A 69 -17.42 31.02 -7.66
C PHE A 69 -16.33 31.93 -7.11
N LEU A 70 -16.75 33.00 -6.43
CA LEU A 70 -15.86 33.85 -5.64
C LEU A 70 -15.97 33.40 -4.19
N ILE A 71 -14.85 32.96 -3.61
CA ILE A 71 -14.81 32.26 -2.33
C ILE A 71 -13.88 32.99 -1.37
N ASP A 72 -14.39 33.29 -0.17
CA ASP A 72 -13.59 33.54 1.03
C ASP A 72 -13.27 32.16 1.64
N VAL A 73 -11.98 31.79 1.65
CA VAL A 73 -11.56 30.42 1.95
C VAL A 73 -11.86 30.04 3.40
N GLU A 74 -11.41 30.85 4.36
CA GLU A 74 -11.59 30.59 5.79
C GLU A 74 -13.07 30.65 6.19
N GLU A 75 -13.81 31.65 5.71
CA GLU A 75 -15.23 31.78 6.07
C GLU A 75 -16.07 30.65 5.47
N THR A 76 -15.80 30.26 4.22
CA THR A 76 -16.53 29.17 3.55
C THR A 76 -16.19 27.82 4.18
N GLN A 77 -14.93 27.57 4.54
CA GLN A 77 -14.51 26.34 5.21
C GLN A 77 -15.19 26.18 6.58
N ARG A 78 -15.26 27.25 7.37
CA ARG A 78 -16.00 27.23 8.65
C ARG A 78 -17.48 26.92 8.43
N LYS A 79 -18.14 27.61 7.49
CA LYS A 79 -19.57 27.41 7.22
C LYS A 79 -19.91 26.01 6.72
N ILE A 80 -19.07 25.42 5.86
CA ILE A 80 -19.35 24.09 5.32
C ILE A 80 -19.20 23.00 6.38
N LEU A 81 -18.19 23.12 7.25
CA LEU A 81 -18.02 22.21 8.38
C LEU A 81 -19.19 22.35 9.37
N GLU A 82 -19.53 23.56 9.80
CA GLU A 82 -20.67 23.77 10.72
C GLU A 82 -22.02 23.26 10.17
N GLN A 83 -22.18 23.20 8.85
CA GLN A 83 -23.43 22.82 8.20
C GLN A 83 -23.49 21.33 7.82
N GLU A 84 -22.38 20.78 7.32
CA GLU A 84 -22.36 19.46 6.67
C GLU A 84 -21.54 18.41 7.41
N ASP A 85 -20.61 18.79 8.30
CA ASP A 85 -19.85 17.88 9.17
C ASP A 85 -20.60 17.75 10.51
N THR A 86 -21.25 16.61 10.72
CA THR A 86 -22.18 16.38 11.85
C THR A 86 -21.59 15.52 12.96
N ASP A 87 -20.49 14.81 12.70
CA ASP A 87 -19.76 14.01 13.69
C ASP A 87 -18.45 14.66 14.14
N GLY A 88 -18.04 15.77 13.52
CA GLY A 88 -16.92 16.62 13.93
C GLY A 88 -15.56 16.07 13.53
N ASP A 89 -15.52 15.17 12.53
CA ASP A 89 -14.29 14.52 12.06
C ASP A 89 -13.53 15.34 11.00
N PHE A 90 -14.04 16.53 10.63
CA PHE A 90 -13.52 17.41 9.58
C PHE A 90 -13.58 16.80 8.17
N GLN A 91 -14.54 15.91 7.93
CA GLN A 91 -14.84 15.30 6.64
C GLN A 91 -16.32 15.53 6.28
N ILE A 92 -16.65 15.40 4.99
CA ILE A 92 -18.05 15.41 4.53
C ILE A 92 -18.32 14.10 3.84
N THR A 93 -19.10 13.25 4.50
CA THR A 93 -19.38 11.89 4.07
C THR A 93 -20.88 11.67 3.83
N ILE A 94 -21.22 10.48 3.36
CA ILE A 94 -22.62 10.03 3.29
C ILE A 94 -23.25 9.77 4.65
N ASN A 95 -22.44 9.60 5.71
CA ASN A 95 -22.95 9.38 7.07
C ASN A 95 -23.44 10.69 7.69
N ASP A 96 -22.89 11.81 7.24
CA ASP A 96 -23.27 13.11 7.76
C ASP A 96 -24.73 13.45 7.46
N LEU A 97 -25.40 14.06 8.43
CA LEU A 97 -26.84 14.34 8.36
C LEU A 97 -27.16 15.77 7.89
N GLY A 98 -26.15 16.51 7.43
CA GLY A 98 -26.29 17.85 6.86
C GLY A 98 -27.25 17.93 5.66
N PRO A 99 -27.67 19.14 5.24
CA PRO A 99 -28.69 19.34 4.21
C PRO A 99 -28.21 18.98 2.79
N LYS A 100 -26.92 18.66 2.61
CA LYS A 100 -26.28 18.29 1.34
C LYS A 100 -26.47 19.36 0.26
N THR A 101 -26.43 20.63 0.67
CA THR A 101 -26.54 21.76 -0.26
C THR A 101 -25.93 23.04 0.32
N MET A 102 -25.14 23.78 -0.47
CA MET A 102 -24.56 25.06 -0.05
C MET A 102 -24.63 26.11 -1.16
N SER A 103 -25.04 27.34 -0.83
CA SER A 103 -25.11 28.45 -1.79
C SER A 103 -23.80 29.23 -1.85
N LEU A 104 -23.15 29.26 -3.02
CA LEU A 104 -21.91 30.02 -3.26
C LEU A 104 -22.14 31.22 -4.19
N GLY A 105 -21.44 32.31 -3.94
CA GLY A 105 -21.51 33.53 -4.77
C GLY A 105 -20.77 33.37 -6.10
N THR A 106 -21.35 33.81 -7.22
CA THR A 106 -20.72 33.68 -8.55
C THR A 106 -19.70 34.77 -8.81
N ALA A 107 -18.58 34.41 -9.43
CA ALA A 107 -17.50 35.33 -9.77
C ALA A 107 -17.96 36.44 -10.74
N ASP A 108 -18.75 36.09 -11.76
CA ASP A 108 -19.28 37.05 -12.75
C ASP A 108 -20.20 38.11 -12.12
N SER A 109 -20.78 37.83 -10.95
CA SER A 109 -21.61 38.79 -10.20
C SER A 109 -20.88 39.45 -9.05
N GLY A 110 -19.56 39.24 -8.88
CA GLY A 110 -18.83 39.69 -7.70
C GLY A 110 -19.38 39.14 -6.38
N GLY A 111 -20.03 37.97 -6.41
CA GLY A 111 -20.64 37.31 -5.25
C GLY A 111 -22.11 37.68 -4.96
N TYR A 112 -22.73 38.60 -5.71
CA TYR A 112 -24.13 39.02 -5.46
C TYR A 112 -25.16 37.93 -5.80
N ARG A 113 -24.98 37.23 -6.93
CA ARG A 113 -25.83 36.09 -7.30
C ARG A 113 -25.25 34.83 -6.67
N LYS A 114 -26.10 34.04 -6.02
CA LYS A 114 -25.71 32.76 -5.42
C LYS A 114 -26.29 31.58 -6.17
N ILE A 115 -25.54 30.49 -6.25
CA ILE A 115 -25.93 29.22 -6.88
C ILE A 115 -25.65 28.09 -5.88
N ASP A 116 -26.54 27.10 -5.85
CA ASP A 116 -26.44 25.97 -4.93
C ASP A 116 -25.56 24.86 -5.52
N ILE A 117 -24.54 24.46 -4.75
CA ILE A 117 -23.81 23.21 -4.93
C ILE A 117 -24.53 22.12 -4.13
N ARG A 118 -24.68 20.93 -4.71
CA ARG A 118 -25.54 19.88 -4.18
C ARG A 118 -24.84 18.52 -4.10
N GLY A 119 -25.19 17.77 -3.06
CA GLY A 119 -24.74 16.40 -2.85
C GLY A 119 -23.40 16.31 -2.14
N THR A 120 -23.21 15.22 -1.40
CA THR A 120 -22.02 14.94 -0.60
C THR A 120 -20.73 15.12 -1.39
N TYR A 121 -20.62 14.51 -2.57
CA TYR A 121 -19.38 14.52 -3.36
C TYR A 121 -18.89 15.93 -3.73
N MET A 122 -19.76 16.80 -4.27
CA MET A 122 -19.35 18.16 -4.64
C MET A 122 -19.02 19.03 -3.41
N LEU A 123 -19.69 18.79 -2.27
CA LEU A 123 -19.43 19.51 -1.02
C LEU A 123 -18.13 19.04 -0.36
N SER A 124 -17.88 17.73 -0.35
CA SER A 124 -16.59 17.14 0.00
C SER A 124 -15.47 17.73 -0.86
N ASN A 125 -15.64 17.76 -2.18
CA ASN A 125 -14.64 18.35 -3.07
C ASN A 125 -14.42 19.85 -2.77
N LEU A 126 -15.48 20.58 -2.40
CA LEU A 126 -15.34 21.97 -1.98
C LEU A 126 -14.50 22.09 -0.71
N LEU A 127 -14.76 21.27 0.30
CA LEU A 127 -13.94 21.21 1.53
C LEU A 127 -12.47 20.90 1.20
N GLN A 128 -12.22 19.96 0.30
CA GLN A 128 -10.87 19.60 -0.13
C GLN A 128 -10.16 20.75 -0.86
N GLU A 129 -10.83 21.41 -1.83
CA GLU A 129 -10.25 22.53 -2.56
C GLU A 129 -9.99 23.74 -1.65
N LEU A 130 -10.84 23.98 -0.64
CA LEU A 130 -10.62 25.00 0.39
C LEU A 130 -9.37 24.71 1.22
N ALA A 131 -9.19 23.46 1.66
CA ALA A 131 -8.00 23.05 2.41
C ALA A 131 -6.72 23.20 1.56
N LEU A 132 -6.75 22.77 0.30
CA LEU A 132 -5.63 22.95 -0.63
C LEU A 132 -5.31 24.43 -0.84
N ALA A 133 -6.32 25.27 -1.09
CA ALA A 133 -6.11 26.71 -1.25
C ALA A 133 -5.47 27.35 0.00
N ASN A 134 -5.90 26.92 1.19
CA ASN A 134 -5.35 27.37 2.46
C ASN A 134 -3.87 27.00 2.62
N ASP A 135 -3.44 25.80 2.20
CA ASP A 135 -2.02 25.40 2.23
C ASP A 135 -1.13 26.31 1.38
N TYR A 136 -1.65 26.82 0.26
CA TYR A 136 -0.98 27.82 -0.59
C TYR A 136 -1.17 29.27 -0.09
N GLY A 137 -1.69 29.45 1.14
CA GLY A 137 -1.89 30.75 1.78
C GLY A 137 -2.93 31.62 1.09
N ARG A 138 -3.93 31.03 0.42
CA ARG A 138 -4.98 31.77 -0.29
C ARG A 138 -6.16 32.05 0.61
N LYS A 139 -6.45 33.35 0.79
CA LYS A 139 -7.63 33.83 1.52
C LYS A 139 -8.87 33.98 0.64
N HIS A 140 -8.66 34.31 -0.63
CA HIS A 140 -9.71 34.48 -1.62
C HIS A 140 -9.32 33.75 -2.90
N ILE A 141 -10.25 33.00 -3.46
CA ILE A 141 -10.04 32.26 -4.72
C ILE A 141 -11.21 32.44 -5.68
N VAL A 142 -10.92 32.30 -6.97
CA VAL A 142 -11.92 32.03 -8.01
C VAL A 142 -11.89 30.53 -8.29
N LEU A 143 -12.99 29.86 -7.99
CA LEU A 143 -13.10 28.41 -8.09
C LEU A 143 -14.08 28.00 -9.20
N ASP A 144 -13.64 27.17 -10.12
CA ASP A 144 -14.48 26.64 -11.21
C ASP A 144 -15.36 25.48 -10.72
N GLU A 145 -16.65 25.48 -11.09
CA GLU A 145 -17.58 24.38 -10.75
C GLU A 145 -17.11 23.03 -11.32
N ALA A 146 -16.42 23.05 -12.47
CA ALA A 146 -15.87 21.86 -13.12
C ALA A 146 -14.82 21.13 -12.26
N ARG A 147 -14.15 21.82 -11.32
CA ARG A 147 -13.22 21.21 -10.37
C ARG A 147 -13.96 20.49 -9.22
N LEU A 148 -15.21 20.88 -8.95
CA LEU A 148 -16.05 20.32 -7.89
C LEU A 148 -16.90 19.15 -8.37
N ASN A 149 -17.37 19.19 -9.62
CA ASN A 149 -18.15 18.11 -10.25
C ASN A 149 -17.32 17.21 -11.17
N GLU A 150 -15.99 17.26 -11.04
CA GLU A 150 -15.05 16.43 -11.77
C GLU A 150 -15.42 14.94 -11.62
N ASN A 151 -15.33 14.20 -12.72
CA ASN A 151 -15.56 12.76 -12.72
C ASN A 151 -14.65 12.11 -11.66
N PRO A 152 -15.19 11.27 -10.75
CA PRO A 152 -14.41 10.73 -9.64
C PRO A 152 -13.23 9.86 -10.08
N VAL A 153 -13.35 9.21 -11.24
CA VAL A 153 -12.25 8.42 -11.82
C VAL A 153 -11.09 9.31 -12.23
N ASP A 154 -11.40 10.39 -12.95
CA ASP A 154 -10.39 11.35 -13.40
C ASP A 154 -9.80 12.12 -12.22
N ARG A 155 -10.63 12.49 -11.23
CA ARG A 155 -10.20 13.17 -10.00
C ARG A 155 -9.22 12.33 -9.19
N LEU A 156 -9.57 11.07 -8.90
CA LEU A 156 -8.71 10.18 -8.13
C LEU A 156 -7.40 9.88 -8.87
N SER A 157 -7.46 9.53 -10.16
CA SER A 157 -6.24 9.30 -10.97
C SER A 157 -5.34 10.55 -11.01
N ARG A 158 -5.92 11.75 -11.13
CA ARG A 158 -5.19 13.02 -11.07
C ARG A 158 -4.55 13.26 -9.70
N MET A 159 -5.28 13.02 -8.61
CA MET A 159 -4.74 13.16 -7.25
C MET A 159 -3.59 12.16 -6.99
N ILE A 160 -3.72 10.92 -7.45
CA ILE A 160 -2.65 9.94 -7.34
C ILE A 160 -1.37 10.45 -8.02
N ARG A 161 -1.50 10.85 -9.29
CA ARG A 161 -0.38 11.28 -10.13
C ARG A 161 0.37 12.50 -9.60
N PHE A 162 -0.37 13.52 -9.15
CA PHE A 162 0.19 14.86 -8.88
C PHE A 162 0.20 15.27 -7.41
N ASN A 163 -0.38 14.48 -6.52
CA ASN A 163 -0.40 14.78 -5.09
C ASN A 163 0.11 13.59 -4.27
N PHE A 164 -0.45 12.40 -4.49
CA PHE A 164 -0.21 11.29 -3.57
C PHE A 164 1.18 10.71 -3.71
N TRP A 165 1.69 10.51 -4.94
CA TRP A 165 3.07 10.03 -5.10
C TRP A 165 4.09 10.97 -4.48
N ASP A 166 3.91 12.28 -4.67
CA ASP A 166 4.79 13.28 -4.07
C ASP A 166 4.65 13.26 -2.53
N GLY A 167 3.43 13.08 -2.02
CA GLY A 167 3.13 12.92 -0.59
C GLY A 167 3.72 11.65 0.04
N LEU A 168 3.90 10.57 -0.73
CA LEU A 168 4.54 9.32 -0.28
C LEU A 168 6.04 9.26 -0.55
N THR A 169 6.60 10.21 -1.32
CA THR A 169 8.03 10.20 -1.64
C THR A 169 8.84 10.67 -0.43
N ARG A 170 9.88 9.92 -0.09
CA ARG A 170 10.86 10.24 0.95
C ARG A 170 12.27 10.18 0.36
N ARG A 171 13.19 10.77 1.10
CA ARG A 171 14.63 10.68 0.86
C ARG A 171 15.35 10.80 2.20
N ILE A 172 16.50 10.15 2.37
CA ILE A 172 17.33 10.25 3.58
C ILE A 172 18.39 11.34 3.37
N ASP A 173 17.98 12.60 3.54
CA ASP A 173 18.83 13.79 3.43
C ASP A 173 18.85 14.54 4.77
N PRO A 174 19.85 15.41 5.04
CA PRO A 174 19.94 16.17 6.27
C PRO A 174 18.66 16.91 6.65
N ASP A 175 17.94 17.42 5.66
CA ASP A 175 16.71 18.19 5.82
C ASP A 175 15.49 17.32 6.19
N SER A 176 15.52 16.03 5.87
CA SER A 176 14.40 15.11 6.14
C SER A 176 14.59 14.28 7.40
N LEU A 177 15.80 14.22 7.97
CA LEU A 177 16.12 13.42 9.16
C LEU A 177 15.16 13.64 10.34
N GLU A 178 14.73 14.89 10.55
CA GLU A 178 13.78 15.24 11.62
C GLU A 178 12.41 14.56 11.46
N VAL A 179 12.01 14.28 10.21
CA VAL A 179 10.73 13.65 9.88
C VAL A 179 10.87 12.12 9.82
N ILE A 180 11.97 11.60 9.26
CA ILE A 180 12.11 10.16 8.96
C ILE A 180 12.75 9.35 10.08
N CYS A 181 13.62 9.95 10.89
CA CYS A 181 14.31 9.23 11.97
C CYS A 181 13.41 8.87 13.15
N PRO A 182 12.44 9.72 13.60
CA PRO A 182 11.51 9.33 14.65
C PRO A 182 10.86 7.99 14.36
N ASP A 183 10.87 7.12 15.37
CA ASP A 183 10.28 5.79 15.29
C ASP A 183 9.17 5.67 16.34
N PRO A 184 7.88 5.73 15.95
CA PRO A 184 6.78 5.58 16.89
C PRO A 184 6.74 4.18 17.53
N LYS A 185 7.46 3.20 16.96
CA LYS A 185 7.57 1.82 17.45
C LYS A 185 8.73 1.65 18.44
N ASN A 186 9.64 2.64 18.57
CA ASN A 186 10.74 2.58 19.53
C ASN A 186 10.18 2.73 20.96
N ARG A 187 10.34 1.70 21.79
CA ARG A 187 9.93 1.68 23.21
C ARG A 187 11.07 1.92 24.21
N SER A 188 12.31 2.02 23.75
CA SER A 188 13.46 2.27 24.63
C SER A 188 13.41 3.63 25.33
N SER A 189 14.17 3.77 26.41
CA SER A 189 14.31 5.03 27.15
C SER A 189 14.99 6.12 26.33
N ASN A 190 15.92 5.75 25.45
CA ASN A 190 16.58 6.67 24.54
C ASN A 190 15.75 6.87 23.25
N LYS A 191 15.17 8.06 23.10
CA LYS A 191 14.40 8.47 21.91
C LYS A 191 15.23 9.25 20.89
N ASN A 192 16.54 9.39 21.10
CA ASN A 192 17.39 10.09 20.14
C ASN A 192 17.28 9.42 18.76
N PRO A 193 17.16 10.21 17.68
CA PRO A 193 17.21 9.66 16.34
C PRO A 193 18.57 9.00 16.11
N ARG A 194 18.55 7.79 15.55
CA ARG A 194 19.76 7.01 15.26
C ARG A 194 19.76 6.54 13.82
N ILE A 195 20.92 6.62 13.18
CA ILE A 195 21.17 6.04 11.86
C ILE A 195 22.35 5.06 11.93
N TYR A 196 22.14 3.88 11.35
CA TYR A 196 23.13 2.83 11.24
C TYR A 196 23.68 2.78 9.81
N VAL A 197 25.00 2.78 9.71
CA VAL A 197 25.75 2.81 8.46
C VAL A 197 26.55 1.50 8.30
N PRO A 198 26.54 0.84 7.14
CA PRO A 198 27.43 -0.30 6.87
C PRO A 198 28.89 0.03 7.20
N TYR A 199 29.61 -0.96 7.75
CA TYR A 199 31.02 -0.80 8.17
C TYR A 199 31.95 -0.32 7.04
N ASP A 200 31.62 -0.66 5.79
CA ASP A 200 32.39 -0.38 4.59
C ASP A 200 31.96 0.92 3.88
N ASP A 201 30.83 1.53 4.27
CA ASP A 201 30.35 2.78 3.69
C ASP A 201 30.83 4.01 4.47
N LYS A 202 32.09 4.36 4.24
CA LYS A 202 32.73 5.55 4.84
C LYS A 202 32.12 6.86 4.34
N GLU A 203 31.60 6.88 3.12
CA GLU A 203 31.04 8.09 2.50
C GLU A 203 29.72 8.45 3.18
N ALA A 204 28.81 7.49 3.32
CA ALA A 204 27.56 7.67 4.06
C ALA A 204 27.83 8.05 5.53
N TYR A 205 28.79 7.41 6.19
CA TYR A 205 29.11 7.74 7.59
C TYR A 205 29.55 9.20 7.75
N ASN A 206 30.48 9.66 6.92
CA ASN A 206 30.96 11.03 6.96
C ASN A 206 29.83 12.03 6.66
N PHE A 207 28.96 11.70 5.70
CA PHE A 207 27.80 12.51 5.34
C PHE A 207 26.83 12.70 6.52
N TYR A 208 26.39 11.62 7.16
CA TYR A 208 25.46 11.71 8.30
C TYR A 208 26.13 12.25 9.55
N LYS A 209 27.45 12.03 9.73
CA LYS A 209 28.22 12.62 10.82
C LYS A 209 28.26 14.15 10.68
N GLN A 210 28.53 14.66 9.49
CA GLN A 210 28.46 16.08 9.20
C GLN A 210 27.04 16.63 9.41
N ALA A 211 26.01 15.90 8.99
CA ALA A 211 24.62 16.29 9.23
C ALA A 211 24.30 16.43 10.73
N SER A 212 24.78 15.50 11.57
CA SER A 212 24.65 15.56 13.04
C SER A 212 25.36 16.79 13.63
N GLU A 213 26.54 17.15 13.12
CA GLU A 213 27.30 18.32 13.58
C GLU A 213 26.65 19.67 13.20
N VAL A 214 26.06 19.74 12.01
CA VAL A 214 25.32 20.93 11.53
C VAL A 214 23.98 21.06 12.29
N ARG A 215 23.30 19.94 12.52
CA ARG A 215 21.96 19.88 13.14
C ARG A 215 22.02 19.37 14.57
N LYS A 216 22.84 20.01 15.41
CA LYS A 216 23.05 19.62 16.83
C LYS A 216 21.78 19.46 17.65
N HIS A 217 20.71 20.20 17.32
CA HIS A 217 19.42 20.12 18.01
C HIS A 217 18.74 18.75 17.84
N LEU A 218 19.06 17.98 16.79
CA LEU A 218 18.50 16.64 16.57
C LEU A 218 19.09 15.60 17.52
N ASN A 219 20.28 15.84 18.09
CA ASN A 219 21.05 14.82 18.82
C ASN A 219 21.18 13.50 18.02
N LEU A 220 21.40 13.60 16.70
CA LEU A 220 21.50 12.43 15.82
C LEU A 220 22.70 11.57 16.18
N GLU A 221 22.44 10.31 16.49
CA GLU A 221 23.44 9.28 16.71
C GLU A 221 23.75 8.56 15.39
N VAL A 222 25.03 8.52 14.99
CA VAL A 222 25.50 7.89 13.76
C VAL A 222 26.44 6.75 14.14
N GLU A 223 26.01 5.52 13.89
CA GLU A 223 26.71 4.31 14.33
C GLU A 223 27.06 3.40 13.15
N TYR A 224 28.24 2.79 13.21
CA TYR A 224 28.60 1.74 12.26
C TYR A 224 27.94 0.42 12.66
N LEU A 225 27.47 -0.32 11.67
CA LEU A 225 27.17 -1.74 11.76
C LEU A 225 28.47 -2.55 11.76
N PRO A 226 28.49 -3.77 12.30
CA PRO A 226 29.62 -4.68 12.18
C PRO A 226 29.78 -5.19 10.74
N GLU A 227 30.96 -5.71 10.43
CA GLU A 227 31.24 -6.38 9.14
C GLU A 227 30.30 -7.56 8.87
N LYS A 228 30.00 -8.34 9.91
CA LYS A 228 29.04 -9.45 9.84
C LYS A 228 27.85 -9.16 10.74
N ILE A 229 26.69 -9.00 10.12
CA ILE A 229 25.43 -8.76 10.83
C ILE A 229 24.80 -10.12 11.16
N THR A 230 24.81 -10.49 12.43
CA THR A 230 24.20 -11.75 12.90
C THR A 230 22.84 -11.49 13.57
N ALA A 231 22.08 -12.56 13.80
CA ALA A 231 20.83 -12.49 14.55
C ALA A 231 21.08 -12.03 16.01
N GLU A 232 22.18 -12.45 16.62
CA GLU A 232 22.60 -12.03 17.96
C GLU A 232 22.92 -10.54 17.99
N TYR A 233 23.64 -10.03 16.99
CA TYR A 233 23.91 -8.60 16.88
C TYR A 233 22.61 -7.80 16.74
N THR A 234 21.71 -8.24 15.85
CA THR A 234 20.41 -7.58 15.63
C THR A 234 19.62 -7.50 16.93
N LYS A 235 19.58 -8.60 17.71
CA LYS A 235 18.95 -8.62 19.04
C LYS A 235 19.64 -7.68 20.04
N SER A 236 20.96 -7.59 19.99
CA SER A 236 21.76 -6.75 20.92
C SER A 236 21.56 -5.24 20.77
N ILE A 237 20.86 -4.81 19.71
CA ILE A 237 20.53 -3.40 19.45
C ILE A 237 19.02 -3.12 19.51
N ASN A 238 18.22 -4.06 20.05
CA ASN A 238 16.77 -3.88 20.21
C ASN A 238 16.41 -2.70 21.14
N ASP A 239 17.28 -2.38 22.11
CA ASP A 239 17.15 -1.25 23.04
C ASP A 239 17.65 0.08 22.45
N ARG A 240 18.29 0.05 21.29
CA ARG A 240 18.78 1.22 20.56
C ARG A 240 18.45 1.13 19.07
N PRO A 241 17.15 1.12 18.70
CA PRO A 241 16.74 1.02 17.31
C PRO A 241 17.19 2.25 16.50
N GLY A 242 17.30 2.08 15.19
CA GLY A 242 17.71 3.15 14.28
C GLY A 242 17.32 2.86 12.84
N LEU A 243 17.30 3.93 12.03
CA LEU A 243 17.12 3.84 10.58
C LEU A 243 18.40 3.27 9.96
N LEU A 244 18.27 2.46 8.92
CA LEU A 244 19.40 1.97 8.13
C LEU A 244 19.56 2.87 6.91
N THR A 245 20.80 3.23 6.61
CA THR A 245 21.14 3.96 5.38
C THR A 245 20.68 3.20 4.14
N LEU A 246 20.43 3.95 3.06
CA LEU A 246 20.13 3.45 1.73
C LEU A 246 21.10 4.06 0.71
N ALA A 247 20.93 3.75 -0.57
CA ALA A 247 21.80 4.24 -1.63
C ALA A 247 21.84 5.77 -1.66
N MET A 248 23.02 6.30 -1.98
CA MET A 248 23.24 7.72 -2.18
C MET A 248 23.85 7.94 -3.55
N ARG A 249 23.50 9.05 -4.19
CA ARG A 249 24.11 9.49 -5.45
C ARG A 249 24.90 10.77 -5.25
N LYS A 250 26.03 10.83 -5.96
CA LYS A 250 26.90 12.01 -5.97
C LYS A 250 26.25 13.11 -6.83
N THR A 251 26.24 14.34 -6.33
CA THR A 251 25.76 15.53 -7.02
C THR A 251 26.70 16.71 -6.78
N LYS A 252 26.35 17.87 -7.35
CA LYS A 252 27.00 19.15 -7.11
C LYS A 252 26.11 20.03 -6.23
N ASP A 253 26.69 20.71 -5.24
CA ASP A 253 26.01 21.76 -4.48
C ASP A 253 25.92 23.08 -5.28
N ASP A 254 25.25 24.09 -4.72
CA ASP A 254 25.12 25.43 -5.34
C ASP A 254 26.46 26.13 -5.59
N GLN A 255 27.54 25.65 -4.96
CA GLN A 255 28.90 26.18 -5.06
C GLN A 255 29.78 25.36 -6.02
N GLY A 256 29.24 24.29 -6.62
CA GLY A 256 29.95 23.39 -7.53
C GLY A 256 30.85 22.36 -6.85
N ASN A 257 30.77 22.22 -5.53
CA ASN A 257 31.47 21.17 -4.78
C ASN A 257 30.73 19.84 -4.90
N ASP A 258 31.48 18.75 -4.81
CA ASP A 258 30.90 17.41 -4.73
C ASP A 258 30.14 17.23 -3.41
N THR A 259 28.90 16.78 -3.48
CA THR A 259 28.06 16.40 -2.33
C THR A 259 27.24 15.15 -2.66
N TYR A 260 26.45 14.67 -1.71
CA TYR A 260 25.63 13.48 -1.87
C TYR A 260 24.16 13.80 -1.57
N VAL A 261 23.27 13.06 -2.24
CA VAL A 261 21.83 13.04 -1.91
C VAL A 261 21.39 11.59 -1.83
N GLY A 262 20.47 11.29 -0.93
CA GLY A 262 19.85 9.97 -0.88
C GLY A 262 19.06 9.66 -2.16
N GLU A 263 19.05 8.40 -2.57
CA GLU A 263 18.13 7.96 -3.61
C GLU A 263 16.69 8.01 -3.08
N PRO A 264 15.75 8.70 -3.77
CA PRO A 264 14.39 8.81 -3.29
C PRO A 264 13.65 7.46 -3.37
N PHE A 265 12.66 7.29 -2.50
CA PHE A 265 11.82 6.10 -2.46
C PHE A 265 10.40 6.46 -2.05
N VAL A 266 9.46 5.52 -2.25
CA VAL A 266 8.07 5.66 -1.84
C VAL A 266 7.81 4.81 -0.59
N VAL A 267 7.15 5.40 0.40
CA VAL A 267 6.65 4.69 1.59
C VAL A 267 5.23 4.15 1.35
N PRO A 268 4.76 3.13 2.09
CA PRO A 268 3.38 2.66 1.96
C PRO A 268 2.33 3.74 2.28
N GLY A 269 2.55 4.58 3.30
CA GLY A 269 1.67 5.69 3.68
C GLY A 269 1.28 5.71 5.16
N GLY A 270 0.73 6.82 5.63
CA GLY A 270 0.35 7.03 7.03
C GLY A 270 1.57 7.08 7.96
N ARG A 271 1.65 6.14 8.90
CA ARG A 271 2.68 6.14 9.96
C ARG A 271 4.06 5.64 9.52
N PHE A 272 4.20 5.15 8.29
CA PHE A 272 5.42 4.50 7.81
C PHE A 272 6.37 5.52 7.16
N ASN A 273 7.62 5.55 7.61
CA ASN A 273 8.68 6.40 7.06
C ASN A 273 9.84 5.61 6.44
N GLU A 274 9.71 4.28 6.42
CA GLU A 274 10.68 3.32 5.92
C GLU A 274 10.35 2.88 4.49
N MET A 275 11.38 2.51 3.73
CA MET A 275 11.19 1.79 2.48
C MET A 275 10.90 0.32 2.78
N TYR A 276 9.72 -0.16 2.39
CA TYR A 276 9.29 -1.55 2.57
C TYR A 276 9.63 -2.40 1.35
N GLY A 277 9.87 -3.70 1.53
CA GLY A 277 10.26 -4.65 0.49
C GLY A 277 9.22 -4.79 -0.63
N TRP A 278 8.16 -5.57 -0.41
CA TRP A 278 7.20 -5.88 -1.49
C TRP A 278 6.24 -4.74 -1.85
N ASP A 279 5.90 -3.85 -0.91
CA ASP A 279 5.08 -2.64 -1.15
C ASP A 279 5.70 -1.75 -2.24
N SER A 280 7.04 -1.69 -2.27
CA SER A 280 7.79 -0.92 -3.26
C SER A 280 7.58 -1.43 -4.67
N TYR A 281 7.47 -2.75 -4.89
CA TYR A 281 7.18 -3.31 -6.20
C TYR A 281 5.78 -2.89 -6.67
N PHE A 282 4.77 -3.00 -5.81
CA PHE A 282 3.42 -2.59 -6.18
C PHE A 282 3.31 -1.10 -6.44
N SER A 283 3.94 -0.27 -5.60
CA SER A 283 4.02 1.17 -5.81
C SER A 283 4.73 1.50 -7.13
N ALA A 284 5.80 0.76 -7.46
CA ALA A 284 6.51 0.90 -8.72
C ALA A 284 5.62 0.69 -9.94
N LEU A 285 4.73 -0.30 -9.94
CA LEU A 285 3.79 -0.50 -11.05
C LEU A 285 2.94 0.75 -11.31
N GLY A 286 2.41 1.38 -10.27
CA GLY A 286 1.63 2.62 -10.37
C GLY A 286 2.46 3.82 -10.82
N LEU A 287 3.68 3.96 -10.28
CA LEU A 287 4.62 5.02 -10.65
C LEU A 287 5.03 4.92 -12.13
N LEU A 288 5.23 3.71 -12.64
CA LEU A 288 5.55 3.49 -14.06
C LEU A 288 4.38 3.86 -14.98
N GLU A 289 3.14 3.54 -14.61
CA GLU A 289 1.94 3.99 -15.35
C GLU A 289 1.79 5.52 -15.35
N ASP A 290 2.26 6.19 -14.29
CA ASP A 290 2.28 7.64 -14.17
C ASP A 290 3.58 8.29 -14.70
N GLY A 291 4.47 7.52 -15.33
CA GLY A 291 5.69 8.02 -15.98
C GLY A 291 6.82 8.43 -15.03
N ARG A 292 6.80 8.01 -13.77
CA ARG A 292 7.81 8.34 -12.74
C ARG A 292 8.97 7.34 -12.71
N ILE A 293 9.56 7.08 -13.87
CA ILE A 293 10.54 6.00 -14.10
C ILE A 293 11.79 6.15 -13.20
N GLU A 294 12.36 7.35 -13.10
CA GLU A 294 13.57 7.60 -12.30
C GLU A 294 13.37 7.35 -10.79
N LEU A 295 12.15 7.60 -10.27
CA LEU A 295 11.85 7.30 -8.87
C LEU A 295 11.85 5.79 -8.62
N VAL A 296 11.30 5.00 -9.56
CA VAL A 296 11.34 3.54 -9.47
C VAL A 296 12.76 3.01 -9.61
N ARG A 297 13.56 3.58 -10.53
CA ARG A 297 14.99 3.26 -10.67
C ARG A 297 15.74 3.50 -9.36
N SER A 298 15.47 4.62 -8.68
CA SER A 298 16.05 4.96 -7.37
C SER A 298 15.69 3.92 -6.29
N MET A 299 14.45 3.41 -6.30
CA MET A 299 14.02 2.32 -5.41
C MET A 299 14.76 1.01 -5.71
N VAL A 300 14.99 0.68 -6.98
CA VAL A 300 15.80 -0.49 -7.37
C VAL A 300 17.25 -0.35 -6.87
N GLU A 301 17.84 0.86 -6.93
CA GLU A 301 19.16 1.12 -6.35
C GLU A 301 19.19 0.89 -4.84
N ASN A 302 18.14 1.33 -4.13
CA ASN A 302 18.01 1.10 -2.70
C ASN A 302 17.94 -0.40 -2.37
N PHE A 303 17.26 -1.23 -3.18
CA PHE A 303 17.29 -2.68 -3.00
C PHE A 303 18.64 -3.31 -3.31
N ALA A 304 19.30 -2.89 -4.38
CA ALA A 304 20.65 -3.35 -4.69
C ALA A 304 21.64 -3.00 -3.55
N TYR A 305 21.51 -1.82 -2.96
CA TYR A 305 22.26 -1.40 -1.77
C TYR A 305 21.96 -2.27 -0.55
N GLN A 306 20.68 -2.55 -0.27
CA GLN A 306 20.28 -3.43 0.84
C GLN A 306 20.86 -4.83 0.69
N ILE A 307 20.82 -5.42 -0.50
CA ILE A 307 21.41 -6.75 -0.74
C ILE A 307 22.93 -6.73 -0.59
N LYS A 308 23.58 -5.67 -1.10
CA LYS A 308 25.03 -5.52 -0.96
C LYS A 308 25.46 -5.47 0.51
N HIS A 309 24.84 -4.61 1.31
CA HIS A 309 25.30 -4.29 2.66
C HIS A 309 24.59 -5.05 3.80
N TYR A 310 23.36 -5.51 3.58
CA TYR A 310 22.54 -6.22 4.58
C TYR A 310 22.22 -7.67 4.17
N GLY A 311 22.69 -8.09 2.98
CA GLY A 311 22.60 -9.45 2.45
C GLY A 311 21.23 -9.83 1.88
N LYS A 312 20.21 -8.97 2.00
CA LYS A 312 18.84 -9.22 1.52
C LYS A 312 18.08 -7.92 1.35
N ILE A 313 17.00 -7.94 0.57
CA ILE A 313 15.96 -6.90 0.70
C ILE A 313 15.35 -7.04 2.10
N LEU A 314 15.26 -5.93 2.82
CA LEU A 314 14.73 -5.92 4.18
C LEU A 314 13.21 -5.77 4.15
N ASN A 315 12.55 -6.25 5.20
CA ASN A 315 11.13 -5.96 5.43
C ASN A 315 10.88 -4.44 5.39
N ALA A 316 11.66 -3.69 6.18
CA ALA A 316 11.86 -2.26 5.96
C ALA A 316 13.27 -1.85 6.45
N ASN A 317 13.75 -0.66 6.11
CA ASN A 317 15.13 -0.23 6.44
C ASN A 317 15.31 0.28 7.89
N ARG A 318 14.95 -0.55 8.89
CA ARG A 318 15.22 -0.32 10.33
C ARG A 318 16.03 -1.47 10.91
N SER A 319 16.79 -1.20 11.97
CA SER A 319 17.70 -2.16 12.58
C SER A 319 17.02 -3.48 13.00
N TYR A 320 15.83 -3.43 13.58
CA TYR A 320 15.08 -4.64 14.00
C TYR A 320 14.55 -5.49 12.83
N TYR A 321 14.67 -5.02 11.59
CA TYR A 321 14.35 -5.78 10.39
C TYR A 321 15.58 -6.42 9.71
N LEU A 322 16.81 -6.24 10.22
CA LEU A 322 18.04 -6.82 9.63
C LEU A 322 18.00 -8.36 9.47
N SER A 323 17.21 -9.03 10.30
CA SER A 323 17.03 -10.48 10.27
C SER A 323 15.87 -10.96 9.38
N ARG A 324 15.13 -10.05 8.74
CA ARG A 324 13.86 -10.37 8.06
C ARG A 324 13.72 -9.71 6.70
N SER A 325 13.28 -10.49 5.72
CA SER A 325 12.99 -10.06 4.35
C SER A 325 11.49 -9.77 4.14
N GLN A 326 11.08 -9.68 2.87
CA GLN A 326 9.71 -9.69 2.36
C GLN A 326 9.64 -10.42 1.00
N PRO A 327 8.46 -10.71 0.44
CA PRO A 327 8.33 -11.43 -0.83
C PRO A 327 9.16 -10.80 -1.97
N PRO A 328 10.00 -11.58 -2.69
CA PRO A 328 11.00 -11.04 -3.61
C PRO A 328 10.42 -10.69 -5.00
N PHE A 329 10.59 -9.43 -5.44
CA PHE A 329 10.13 -8.92 -6.74
C PHE A 329 11.21 -8.14 -7.53
N LEU A 330 12.48 -8.21 -7.12
CA LEU A 330 13.53 -7.34 -7.66
C LEU A 330 13.73 -7.52 -9.17
N THR A 331 13.73 -8.75 -9.68
CA THR A 331 13.98 -9.03 -11.10
C THR A 331 12.92 -8.40 -11.99
N ASP A 332 11.65 -8.65 -11.70
CA ASP A 332 10.52 -8.11 -12.47
C ASP A 332 10.44 -6.57 -12.35
N MET A 333 10.66 -6.03 -11.14
CA MET A 333 10.73 -4.58 -10.92
C MET A 333 11.82 -3.92 -11.78
N THR A 334 12.99 -4.55 -11.85
CA THR A 334 14.16 -4.05 -12.60
C THR A 334 13.90 -4.10 -14.11
N LEU A 335 13.35 -5.21 -14.62
CA LEU A 335 13.02 -5.35 -16.05
C LEU A 335 11.98 -4.33 -16.49
N LYS A 336 10.92 -4.10 -15.70
CA LYS A 336 9.89 -3.10 -16.02
C LYS A 336 10.43 -1.67 -16.11
N VAL A 337 11.46 -1.34 -15.32
CA VAL A 337 12.19 -0.08 -15.43
C VAL A 337 13.04 -0.09 -16.70
N TYR A 338 13.84 -1.13 -16.91
CA TYR A 338 14.74 -1.25 -18.07
C TYR A 338 14.02 -1.05 -19.40
N GLU A 339 12.87 -1.73 -19.58
CA GLU A 339 12.03 -1.63 -20.78
C GLU A 339 11.49 -0.21 -21.07
N ARG A 340 11.53 0.69 -20.08
CA ARG A 340 11.07 2.08 -20.18
C ARG A 340 12.23 3.09 -20.23
N LEU A 341 13.48 2.65 -20.07
CA LEU A 341 14.64 3.54 -20.20
C LEU A 341 14.87 3.93 -21.66
N HIS A 342 15.50 5.08 -21.87
CA HIS A 342 15.75 5.60 -23.21
C HIS A 342 16.75 4.71 -23.97
N PRO A 343 16.43 4.23 -25.19
CA PRO A 343 17.33 3.38 -25.97
C PRO A 343 18.66 4.02 -26.36
N GLN A 344 18.78 5.35 -26.26
CA GLN A 344 20.02 6.07 -26.57
C GLN A 344 21.12 5.81 -25.53
N ASP A 345 20.74 5.43 -24.31
CA ASP A 345 21.65 5.19 -23.18
C ASP A 345 21.90 3.68 -23.00
N GLU A 346 21.79 2.87 -24.07
CA GLU A 346 21.81 1.40 -24.03
C GLU A 346 23.00 0.84 -23.24
N ILE A 347 24.21 1.38 -23.44
CA ILE A 347 25.42 0.93 -22.76
C ILE A 347 25.30 1.12 -21.23
N GLU A 348 24.81 2.28 -20.80
CA GLU A 348 24.61 2.60 -19.39
C GLU A 348 23.47 1.79 -18.79
N ASN A 349 22.38 1.61 -19.53
CA ASN A 349 21.23 0.81 -19.12
C ASN A 349 21.61 -0.66 -18.94
N LYS A 350 22.37 -1.25 -19.88
CA LYS A 350 22.86 -2.63 -19.75
C LYS A 350 23.83 -2.77 -18.58
N ALA A 351 24.73 -1.81 -18.37
CA ALA A 351 25.64 -1.81 -17.22
C ALA A 351 24.87 -1.74 -15.88
N TRP A 352 23.83 -0.90 -15.82
CA TRP A 352 22.92 -0.81 -14.68
C TRP A 352 22.19 -2.14 -14.45
N LEU A 353 21.61 -2.74 -15.50
CA LEU A 353 20.90 -4.01 -15.43
C LEU A 353 21.81 -5.13 -14.90
N ARG A 354 23.03 -5.26 -15.43
CA ARG A 354 24.03 -6.23 -14.94
C ARG A 354 24.29 -6.08 -13.45
N ARG A 355 24.50 -4.84 -12.98
CA ARG A 355 24.79 -4.56 -11.57
C ARG A 355 23.62 -4.97 -10.67
N VAL A 356 22.39 -4.66 -11.05
CA VAL A 356 21.22 -5.00 -10.25
C VAL A 356 20.96 -6.51 -10.26
N PHE A 357 21.11 -7.17 -11.41
CA PHE A 357 20.95 -8.62 -11.51
C PHE A 357 22.04 -9.39 -10.75
N LYS A 358 23.27 -8.85 -10.65
CA LYS A 358 24.29 -9.35 -9.71
C LYS A 358 23.75 -9.40 -8.27
N SER A 359 23.07 -8.36 -7.82
CA SER A 359 22.42 -8.34 -6.50
C SER A 359 21.25 -9.33 -6.42
N ALA A 360 20.40 -9.43 -7.44
CA ALA A 360 19.29 -10.39 -7.45
C ALA A 360 19.77 -11.86 -7.36
N ILE A 361 20.85 -12.21 -8.07
CA ILE A 361 21.47 -13.54 -8.00
C ILE A 361 22.05 -13.79 -6.60
N LYS A 362 22.68 -12.79 -5.99
CA LYS A 362 23.16 -12.87 -4.60
C LYS A 362 22.01 -13.17 -3.64
N GLU A 363 20.91 -12.41 -3.74
CA GLU A 363 19.72 -12.63 -2.91
C GLU A 363 19.12 -14.03 -3.12
N TYR A 364 19.03 -14.49 -4.37
CA TYR A 364 18.54 -15.83 -4.69
C TYR A 364 19.37 -16.92 -3.98
N TRP A 365 20.70 -16.88 -4.07
CA TRP A 365 21.57 -17.91 -3.50
C TRP A 365 21.79 -17.80 -2.00
N GLU A 366 22.03 -16.60 -1.48
CA GLU A 366 22.40 -16.40 -0.07
C GLU A 366 21.18 -16.33 0.86
N VAL A 367 19.97 -16.07 0.34
CA VAL A 367 18.75 -15.92 1.14
C VAL A 367 17.74 -17.02 0.87
N TRP A 368 17.28 -17.14 -0.37
CA TRP A 368 16.10 -17.95 -0.68
C TRP A 368 16.43 -19.41 -0.96
N MET A 369 17.58 -19.67 -1.57
CA MET A 369 18.11 -21.01 -1.84
C MET A 369 19.18 -21.43 -0.82
N SER A 370 19.22 -20.80 0.34
CA SER A 370 20.07 -21.15 1.47
C SER A 370 19.24 -21.67 2.65
N GLU A 371 19.87 -22.51 3.49
CA GLU A 371 19.28 -22.85 4.78
C GLU A 371 19.29 -21.62 5.70
N PRO A 372 18.24 -21.43 6.53
CA PRO A 372 17.16 -22.37 6.81
C PRO A 372 15.93 -22.25 5.89
N ARG A 373 15.87 -21.28 4.97
CA ARG A 373 14.71 -21.06 4.09
C ARG A 373 14.49 -22.22 3.12
N LEU A 374 15.55 -22.71 2.49
CA LEU A 374 15.54 -23.88 1.63
C LEU A 374 15.19 -25.14 2.44
N ASP A 375 14.18 -25.89 2.00
CA ASP A 375 13.96 -27.26 2.44
C ASP A 375 14.70 -28.25 1.53
N LYS A 376 15.60 -29.04 2.10
CA LYS A 376 16.44 -29.99 1.35
C LYS A 376 15.68 -31.19 0.79
N LYS A 377 14.49 -31.51 1.30
CA LYS A 377 13.71 -32.66 0.83
C LYS A 377 12.92 -32.33 -0.43
N THR A 378 12.16 -31.24 -0.39
CA THR A 378 11.34 -30.78 -1.52
C THR A 378 12.14 -29.94 -2.50
N MET A 379 13.25 -29.35 -2.05
CA MET A 379 14.02 -28.33 -2.78
C MET A 379 13.16 -27.10 -3.15
N LEU A 380 12.15 -26.81 -2.33
CA LEU A 380 11.36 -25.58 -2.32
C LEU A 380 11.77 -24.72 -1.12
N SER A 381 11.44 -23.43 -1.19
CA SER A 381 11.81 -22.46 -0.15
C SER A 381 10.61 -22.09 0.73
N ARG A 382 10.92 -21.67 1.95
CA ARG A 382 9.96 -21.27 3.00
C ARG A 382 10.35 -19.91 3.54
N TYR A 383 9.37 -19.17 4.04
CA TYR A 383 9.64 -17.99 4.86
C TYR A 383 10.16 -18.46 6.22
N ARG A 384 11.47 -18.38 6.46
CA ARG A 384 12.10 -18.93 7.68
C ARG A 384 13.29 -18.04 8.09
N PRO A 385 13.03 -16.87 8.69
CA PRO A 385 14.06 -15.91 9.05
C PRO A 385 14.89 -16.33 10.28
N ASP A 386 16.15 -15.87 10.33
CA ASP A 386 17.16 -16.26 11.33
C ASP A 386 17.06 -15.50 12.67
N GLY A 387 16.12 -14.56 12.80
CA GLY A 387 15.97 -13.71 14.00
C GLY A 387 15.74 -14.54 15.28
N SER A 388 16.10 -13.98 16.44
CA SER A 388 15.94 -14.61 17.77
C SER A 388 15.28 -13.66 18.77
N GLY A 389 14.68 -14.23 19.81
CA GLY A 389 13.99 -13.49 20.87
C GLY A 389 12.62 -12.93 20.44
N ILE A 390 12.11 -12.02 21.26
CA ILE A 390 10.80 -11.36 21.07
C ILE A 390 10.97 -10.18 20.11
N PRO A 391 10.16 -10.06 19.03
CA PRO A 391 10.18 -8.89 18.15
C PRO A 391 9.96 -7.58 18.92
N PRO A 392 10.88 -6.59 18.85
CA PRO A 392 10.81 -5.38 19.68
C PRO A 392 9.77 -4.36 19.18
N GLU A 393 9.42 -4.39 17.89
CA GLU A 393 8.61 -3.39 17.20
C GLU A 393 7.10 -3.52 17.40
N THR A 394 6.65 -4.60 18.06
CA THR A 394 5.24 -4.83 18.36
C THR A 394 4.78 -4.01 19.57
N GLU A 395 3.46 -3.86 19.70
CA GLU A 395 2.86 -3.24 20.89
C GLU A 395 3.25 -4.02 22.16
N ALA A 396 3.41 -3.31 23.29
CA ALA A 396 3.92 -3.93 24.51
C ALA A 396 3.06 -5.10 25.02
N SER A 397 1.75 -5.02 24.83
CA SER A 397 0.79 -6.06 25.20
C SER A 397 0.65 -7.19 24.18
N HIS A 398 1.24 -7.06 22.98
CA HIS A 398 0.94 -7.92 21.83
C HIS A 398 1.18 -9.40 22.13
N PHE A 399 2.29 -9.74 22.80
CA PHE A 399 2.66 -11.13 23.11
C PHE A 399 2.36 -11.56 24.55
N VAL A 400 1.77 -10.69 25.39
CA VAL A 400 1.55 -10.99 26.82
C VAL A 400 0.76 -12.29 27.01
N HIS A 401 -0.32 -12.47 26.24
CA HIS A 401 -1.16 -13.66 26.32
C HIS A 401 -0.45 -14.97 25.94
N VAL A 402 0.58 -14.89 25.09
CA VAL A 402 1.42 -16.05 24.70
C VAL A 402 2.48 -16.33 25.76
N ILE A 403 3.04 -15.28 26.36
CA ILE A 403 4.18 -15.36 27.27
C ILE A 403 3.74 -15.67 28.71
N GLU A 404 2.56 -15.21 29.13
CA GLU A 404 2.05 -15.35 30.49
C GLU A 404 2.00 -16.81 31.01
N PRO A 405 1.62 -17.83 30.22
CA PRO A 405 1.73 -19.23 30.65
C PRO A 405 3.17 -19.66 30.97
N PHE A 406 4.15 -19.21 30.18
CA PHE A 406 5.57 -19.51 30.41
C PHE A 406 6.11 -18.72 31.61
N ALA A 407 5.76 -17.45 31.76
CA ALA A 407 6.14 -16.66 32.93
C ALA A 407 5.62 -17.29 34.24
N ARG A 408 4.36 -17.76 34.25
CA ARG A 408 3.78 -18.52 35.38
C ARG A 408 4.50 -19.84 35.65
N LYS A 409 4.88 -20.59 34.61
CA LYS A 409 5.70 -21.82 34.74
C LYS A 409 7.04 -21.55 35.44
N HIS A 410 7.65 -20.38 35.21
CA HIS A 410 8.92 -19.97 35.83
C HIS A 410 8.75 -19.19 37.15
N ASN A 411 7.51 -18.94 37.59
CA ASN A 411 7.19 -18.19 38.81
C ASN A 411 7.84 -16.79 38.87
N ILE A 412 7.83 -16.08 37.74
CA ILE A 412 8.32 -14.70 37.58
C ILE A 412 7.29 -13.83 36.85
N SER A 413 7.47 -12.51 36.87
CA SER A 413 6.61 -11.59 36.12
C SER A 413 6.84 -11.72 34.61
N VAL A 414 5.90 -11.24 33.79
CA VAL A 414 6.05 -11.21 32.33
C VAL A 414 7.25 -10.36 31.91
N ASP A 415 7.47 -9.21 32.56
CA ASP A 415 8.60 -8.32 32.23
C ASP A 415 9.95 -9.00 32.55
N GLU A 416 10.07 -9.63 33.72
CA GLU A 416 11.28 -10.35 34.11
C GLU A 416 11.51 -11.58 33.20
N PHE A 417 10.44 -12.25 32.78
CA PHE A 417 10.52 -13.34 31.82
C PHE A 417 11.03 -12.85 30.47
N ASN A 418 10.51 -11.73 29.96
CA ASN A 418 10.92 -11.16 28.67
C ASN A 418 12.42 -10.84 28.64
N GLU A 419 12.95 -10.23 29.70
CA GLU A 419 14.38 -9.94 29.84
C GLU A 419 15.19 -11.23 29.85
N LYS A 420 14.88 -12.18 30.75
CA LYS A 420 15.61 -13.44 30.88
C LYS A 420 15.53 -14.33 29.63
N TYR A 421 14.42 -14.32 28.91
CA TYR A 421 14.24 -15.04 27.66
C TYR A 421 15.06 -14.41 26.53
N ASN A 422 15.00 -13.08 26.38
CA ASN A 422 15.81 -12.38 25.37
C ASN A 422 17.32 -12.50 25.64
N ASP A 423 17.73 -12.54 26.91
CA ASP A 423 19.13 -12.77 27.31
C ASP A 423 19.59 -14.23 27.14
N GLY A 424 18.66 -15.15 26.82
CA GLY A 424 18.95 -16.58 26.63
C GLY A 424 19.21 -17.33 27.94
N ILE A 425 18.87 -16.73 29.08
CA ILE A 425 18.93 -17.36 30.41
C ILE A 425 17.82 -18.40 30.53
N ILE A 426 16.60 -18.04 30.11
CA ILE A 426 15.47 -18.96 29.99
C ILE A 426 15.42 -19.48 28.56
N LYS A 427 15.31 -20.80 28.40
CA LYS A 427 15.17 -21.47 27.11
C LYS A 427 13.85 -22.23 27.08
N GLU A 428 12.98 -21.86 26.15
CA GLU A 428 11.68 -22.48 25.95
C GLU A 428 11.52 -22.79 24.45
N PRO A 429 11.87 -24.01 23.99
CA PRO A 429 11.85 -24.36 22.57
C PRO A 429 10.48 -24.16 21.90
N GLU A 430 9.39 -24.40 22.64
CA GLU A 430 8.02 -24.15 22.15
C GLU A 430 7.78 -22.65 21.86
N LEU A 431 8.36 -21.77 22.67
CA LEU A 431 8.26 -20.32 22.49
C LEU A 431 9.21 -19.85 21.36
N ASP A 432 10.38 -20.46 21.23
CA ASP A 432 11.30 -20.24 20.11
C ASP A 432 10.63 -20.58 18.77
N GLU A 433 9.93 -21.72 18.70
CA GLU A 433 9.15 -22.13 17.55
C GLU A 433 7.99 -21.15 17.26
N TYR A 434 7.25 -20.72 18.29
CA TYR A 434 6.21 -19.71 18.12
C TYR A 434 6.75 -18.42 17.48
N PHE A 435 7.86 -17.86 18.00
CA PHE A 435 8.43 -16.63 17.46
C PHE A 435 9.10 -16.81 16.10
N LEU A 436 9.57 -18.02 15.77
CA LEU A 436 9.99 -18.35 14.41
C LEU A 436 8.81 -18.24 13.44
N HIS A 437 7.65 -18.81 13.80
CA HIS A 437 6.44 -18.70 13.00
C HIS A 437 5.93 -17.25 12.90
N ASP A 438 5.94 -16.46 13.99
CA ASP A 438 5.57 -15.03 13.94
C ASP A 438 6.47 -14.25 12.97
N ARG A 439 7.80 -14.43 13.06
CA ARG A 439 8.72 -13.75 12.13
C ARG A 439 8.53 -14.20 10.69
N ALA A 440 8.25 -15.48 10.45
CA ALA A 440 7.93 -16.02 9.13
C ALA A 440 6.64 -15.42 8.55
N VAL A 441 5.60 -15.24 9.37
CA VAL A 441 4.35 -14.56 8.99
C VAL A 441 4.63 -13.12 8.54
N ARG A 442 5.51 -12.40 9.24
CA ARG A 442 5.92 -11.03 8.84
C ARG A 442 6.80 -11.01 7.59
N GLU A 443 7.63 -12.03 7.38
CA GLU A 443 8.46 -12.17 6.17
C GLU A 443 7.61 -12.51 4.94
N SER A 444 6.47 -13.17 5.11
CA SER A 444 5.55 -13.47 4.00
C SER A 444 4.73 -12.27 3.53
N GLY A 445 4.74 -11.17 4.29
CA GLY A 445 3.91 -9.98 4.09
C GLY A 445 2.44 -10.15 4.48
N HIS A 446 2.02 -11.35 4.91
CA HIS A 446 0.64 -11.65 5.27
C HIS A 446 0.45 -11.68 6.80
N ASP A 447 0.99 -10.69 7.53
CA ASP A 447 0.82 -10.57 8.97
C ASP A 447 -0.50 -9.85 9.33
N THR A 448 -1.55 -10.51 9.83
CA THR A 448 -1.68 -11.97 10.05
C THR A 448 -2.83 -12.62 9.27
N THR A 449 -2.73 -13.94 9.08
CA THR A 449 -3.72 -14.84 8.45
C THR A 449 -3.72 -16.19 9.18
N TYR A 450 -4.89 -16.82 9.29
CA TYR A 450 -5.01 -18.19 9.80
C TYR A 450 -4.32 -19.25 8.93
N ARG A 451 -4.00 -18.91 7.67
CA ARG A 451 -3.17 -19.75 6.79
C ARG A 451 -1.78 -20.02 7.38
N PHE A 452 -1.24 -19.06 8.15
CA PHE A 452 0.15 -19.04 8.56
C PHE A 452 0.36 -19.11 10.08
N GLU A 453 -0.68 -18.87 10.87
CA GLU A 453 -0.59 -18.88 12.34
C GLU A 453 -0.02 -20.21 12.86
N LYS A 454 1.11 -20.12 13.58
CA LYS A 454 1.86 -21.25 14.19
C LYS A 454 2.43 -22.29 13.22
N ILE A 455 2.34 -22.09 11.90
CA ILE A 455 2.82 -23.07 10.91
C ILE A 455 3.68 -22.46 9.78
N CYS A 456 3.66 -21.13 9.58
CA CYS A 456 4.29 -20.44 8.43
C CYS A 456 5.72 -20.91 8.09
N ALA A 457 6.62 -20.94 9.07
CA ALA A 457 8.02 -21.33 8.90
C ALA A 457 8.26 -22.78 8.41
N ASN A 458 7.22 -23.62 8.41
CA ASN A 458 7.27 -24.99 7.90
C ASN A 458 6.70 -25.10 6.48
N LEU A 459 5.99 -24.08 6.00
CA LEU A 459 5.26 -24.12 4.74
C LEU A 459 6.13 -23.71 3.56
N ALA A 460 6.27 -24.60 2.58
CA ALA A 460 6.66 -24.22 1.24
C ALA A 460 5.43 -23.63 0.55
N THR A 461 5.38 -22.31 0.44
CA THR A 461 4.18 -21.61 -0.02
C THR A 461 4.14 -21.50 -1.53
N ILE A 462 2.93 -21.52 -2.11
CA ILE A 462 2.75 -21.20 -3.54
C ILE A 462 3.22 -19.78 -3.86
N ASP A 463 3.11 -18.89 -2.87
CA ASP A 463 3.54 -17.49 -2.91
C ASP A 463 5.03 -17.41 -3.27
N LEU A 464 5.90 -17.82 -2.35
CA LEU A 464 7.34 -17.65 -2.48
C LEU A 464 7.88 -18.45 -3.67
N ASN A 465 7.39 -19.67 -3.87
CA ASN A 465 7.93 -20.53 -4.92
C ASN A 465 7.51 -20.08 -6.32
N SER A 466 6.36 -19.40 -6.47
CA SER A 466 6.04 -18.69 -7.72
C SER A 466 6.99 -17.51 -7.97
N LEU A 467 7.32 -16.74 -6.93
CA LEU A 467 8.26 -15.62 -7.06
C LEU A 467 9.68 -16.08 -7.39
N LEU A 468 10.14 -17.19 -6.81
CA LEU A 468 11.45 -17.76 -7.15
C LEU A 468 11.51 -18.35 -8.55
N TYR A 469 10.41 -18.94 -9.04
CA TYR A 469 10.29 -19.33 -10.45
C TYR A 469 10.43 -18.11 -11.35
N LYS A 470 9.80 -16.98 -10.98
CA LYS A 470 9.91 -15.73 -11.71
C LYS A 470 11.34 -15.17 -11.71
N TYR A 471 12.05 -15.23 -10.59
CA TYR A 471 13.49 -14.87 -10.54
C TYR A 471 14.31 -15.72 -11.51
N GLU A 472 14.10 -17.04 -11.52
CA GLU A 472 14.84 -17.96 -12.38
C GLU A 472 14.58 -17.68 -13.87
N MET A 473 13.32 -17.44 -14.25
CA MET A 473 12.95 -17.08 -15.62
C MET A 473 13.49 -15.69 -16.01
N ASP A 474 13.32 -14.68 -15.16
CA ASP A 474 13.76 -13.31 -15.45
C ASP A 474 15.28 -13.21 -15.62
N ILE A 475 16.05 -13.97 -14.83
CA ILE A 475 17.51 -14.04 -14.97
C ILE A 475 17.87 -14.68 -16.31
N ALA A 476 17.22 -15.80 -16.69
CA ALA A 476 17.45 -16.42 -17.99
C ALA A 476 17.12 -15.48 -19.15
N ASP A 477 15.94 -14.86 -19.12
CA ASP A 477 15.47 -13.94 -20.16
C ASP A 477 16.39 -12.71 -20.25
N ALA A 478 16.82 -12.14 -19.11
CA ALA A 478 17.73 -11.00 -19.12
C ALA A 478 19.10 -11.31 -19.75
N ILE A 479 19.65 -12.51 -19.49
CA ILE A 479 20.92 -12.95 -20.09
C ILE A 479 20.82 -12.97 -21.62
N VAL A 480 19.73 -13.53 -22.16
CA VAL A 480 19.53 -13.72 -23.61
C VAL A 480 19.07 -12.44 -24.30
N ASP A 481 18.03 -11.79 -23.77
CA ASP A 481 17.32 -10.74 -24.48
C ASP A 481 17.95 -9.36 -24.30
N TYR A 482 18.65 -9.14 -23.19
CA TYR A 482 19.12 -7.80 -22.80
C TYR A 482 20.62 -7.69 -22.55
N LEU A 483 21.32 -8.78 -22.21
CA LEU A 483 22.70 -8.72 -21.73
C LEU A 483 23.74 -9.39 -22.63
N ASP A 484 23.36 -9.88 -23.80
CA ASP A 484 24.27 -10.46 -24.80
C ASP A 484 25.11 -11.63 -24.22
N ASP A 485 24.50 -12.48 -23.39
CA ASP A 485 25.17 -13.56 -22.65
C ASP A 485 26.32 -13.09 -21.72
N ASP A 486 26.28 -11.83 -21.29
CA ASP A 486 27.27 -11.18 -20.44
C ASP A 486 26.66 -10.79 -19.08
N LEU A 487 26.50 -11.80 -18.24
CA LEU A 487 26.15 -11.64 -16.83
C LEU A 487 27.08 -12.52 -15.98
N GLU A 488 27.66 -11.92 -14.96
CA GLU A 488 28.37 -12.63 -13.90
C GLU A 488 27.58 -12.46 -12.60
N ASP A 489 27.78 -13.34 -11.63
CA ASP A 489 27.29 -13.15 -10.27
C ASP A 489 28.24 -12.27 -9.42
N PHE A 490 27.97 -12.23 -8.12
CA PHE A 490 28.73 -11.44 -7.14
C PHE A 490 30.13 -12.01 -6.85
N ASP A 491 30.38 -13.28 -7.19
CA ASP A 491 31.70 -13.93 -7.07
C ASP A 491 32.50 -13.85 -8.40
N GLY A 492 31.93 -13.22 -9.43
CA GLY A 492 32.55 -13.12 -10.75
C GLY A 492 32.38 -14.38 -11.60
N VAL A 493 31.46 -15.28 -11.24
CA VAL A 493 31.16 -16.48 -12.01
C VAL A 493 30.16 -16.13 -13.11
N LYS A 494 30.52 -16.42 -14.37
CA LYS A 494 29.64 -16.25 -15.52
C LYS A 494 28.37 -17.10 -15.36
N GLN A 495 27.23 -16.48 -15.60
CA GLN A 495 25.91 -17.10 -15.56
C GLN A 495 25.46 -17.48 -16.97
N ASN A 496 24.79 -18.64 -17.11
CA ASN A 496 24.24 -19.09 -18.39
C ASN A 496 22.72 -19.22 -18.30
N ALA A 497 22.01 -18.76 -19.33
CA ALA A 497 20.55 -18.84 -19.37
C ALA A 497 20.03 -20.28 -19.28
N GLU A 498 20.69 -21.24 -19.93
CA GLU A 498 20.30 -22.66 -19.91
C GLU A 498 20.25 -23.26 -18.49
N ASP A 499 21.21 -22.89 -17.63
CA ASP A 499 21.26 -23.34 -16.24
C ASP A 499 20.06 -22.81 -15.45
N TRP A 500 19.68 -21.55 -15.68
CA TRP A 500 18.54 -20.91 -15.04
C TRP A 500 17.20 -21.46 -15.55
N LEU A 501 17.08 -21.75 -16.84
CA LEU A 501 15.90 -22.39 -17.43
C LEU A 501 15.68 -23.81 -16.87
N GLU A 502 16.76 -24.59 -16.71
CA GLU A 502 16.66 -25.91 -16.08
C GLU A 502 16.26 -25.81 -14.60
N ARG A 503 16.74 -24.80 -13.87
CA ARG A 503 16.27 -24.51 -12.50
C ARG A 503 14.78 -24.19 -12.46
N ALA A 504 14.33 -23.28 -13.31
CA ALA A 504 12.92 -22.91 -13.41
C ALA A 504 12.04 -24.14 -13.72
N LYS A 505 12.46 -24.97 -14.67
CA LYS A 505 11.77 -26.22 -15.01
C LYS A 505 11.68 -27.17 -13.80
N GLN A 506 12.78 -27.41 -13.09
CA GLN A 506 12.78 -28.24 -11.89
C GLN A 506 11.90 -27.68 -10.78
N ARG A 507 11.87 -26.35 -10.61
CA ARG A 507 10.98 -25.69 -9.64
C ARG A 507 9.52 -25.87 -10.03
N ARG A 508 9.16 -25.68 -11.29
CA ARG A 508 7.80 -25.92 -11.78
C ARG A 508 7.36 -27.35 -11.51
N GLU A 509 8.19 -28.34 -11.82
CA GLU A 509 7.90 -29.76 -11.54
C GLU A 509 7.66 -30.01 -10.04
N ARG A 510 8.39 -29.33 -9.15
CA ARG A 510 8.19 -29.40 -7.69
C ARG A 510 6.93 -28.67 -7.24
N ILE A 511 6.63 -27.51 -7.81
CA ILE A 511 5.36 -26.78 -7.57
C ILE A 511 4.18 -27.67 -7.95
N ASP A 512 4.21 -28.29 -9.13
CA ASP A 512 3.14 -29.19 -9.58
C ASP A 512 3.04 -30.45 -8.71
N LYS A 513 4.18 -31.01 -8.28
CA LYS A 513 4.19 -32.20 -7.42
C LYS A 513 3.65 -31.93 -6.00
N TYR A 514 4.07 -30.83 -5.38
CA TYR A 514 3.84 -30.59 -3.95
C TYR A 514 2.70 -29.60 -3.68
N LEU A 515 2.39 -28.69 -4.60
CA LEU A 515 1.49 -27.56 -4.35
C LEU A 515 0.21 -27.66 -5.18
N TRP A 516 0.24 -28.20 -6.40
CA TRP A 516 -0.97 -28.38 -7.21
C TRP A 516 -1.85 -29.50 -6.64
N ASN A 517 -3.16 -29.27 -6.60
CA ASN A 517 -4.16 -30.28 -6.27
C ASN A 517 -5.15 -30.41 -7.42
N GLU A 518 -5.06 -31.53 -8.15
CA GLU A 518 -5.90 -31.81 -9.32
C GLU A 518 -7.39 -31.87 -8.99
N LYS A 519 -7.74 -32.45 -7.83
CA LYS A 519 -9.15 -32.66 -7.43
C LYS A 519 -9.83 -31.33 -7.10
N GLU A 520 -9.11 -30.44 -6.43
CA GLU A 520 -9.65 -29.15 -6.00
C GLU A 520 -9.40 -28.03 -7.02
N SER A 521 -8.66 -28.32 -8.10
CA SER A 521 -8.22 -27.38 -9.14
C SER A 521 -7.62 -26.10 -8.53
N LEU A 522 -6.74 -26.26 -7.54
CA LEU A 522 -6.17 -25.17 -6.75
C LEU A 522 -4.75 -25.52 -6.30
N TYR A 523 -3.90 -24.51 -6.19
CA TYR A 523 -2.60 -24.64 -5.53
C TYR A 523 -2.73 -24.39 -4.02
N PHE A 524 -2.15 -25.29 -3.22
CA PHE A 524 -2.05 -25.20 -1.77
C PHE A 524 -0.59 -25.13 -1.31
N ASP A 525 -0.37 -24.75 -0.06
CA ASP A 525 0.97 -24.84 0.53
C ASP A 525 1.27 -26.25 1.03
N TYR A 526 2.56 -26.57 1.12
CA TYR A 526 3.03 -27.86 1.60
C TYR A 526 3.78 -27.72 2.93
N ASP A 527 3.32 -28.43 3.96
CA ASP A 527 4.01 -28.51 5.25
C ASP A 527 5.20 -29.47 5.12
N THR A 528 6.41 -28.91 5.09
CA THR A 528 7.66 -29.66 4.92
C THR A 528 8.05 -30.52 6.14
N ILE A 529 7.41 -30.30 7.29
CA ILE A 529 7.65 -31.08 8.52
C ILE A 529 6.69 -32.27 8.57
N LYS A 530 5.40 -32.04 8.30
CA LYS A 530 4.39 -33.11 8.24
C LYS A 530 4.40 -33.88 6.92
N GLU A 531 5.04 -33.33 5.90
CA GLU A 531 5.12 -33.86 4.55
C GLU A 531 3.75 -34.01 3.87
N GLU A 532 2.83 -33.07 4.13
CA GLU A 532 1.47 -33.05 3.58
C GLU A 532 1.06 -31.66 3.06
N GLN A 533 0.15 -31.63 2.08
CA GLN A 533 -0.50 -30.39 1.65
C GLN A 533 -1.46 -29.91 2.74
N ILE A 534 -1.45 -28.60 3.03
CA ILE A 534 -2.52 -27.98 3.81
C ILE A 534 -3.73 -27.72 2.91
N THR A 535 -4.91 -27.52 3.49
CA THR A 535 -6.15 -27.31 2.74
C THR A 535 -6.69 -25.87 2.84
N TYR A 536 -5.83 -24.90 3.16
CA TYR A 536 -6.23 -23.50 3.23
C TYR A 536 -6.29 -22.88 1.84
N GLU A 537 -7.49 -22.52 1.38
CA GLU A 537 -7.69 -21.92 0.07
C GLU A 537 -7.32 -20.44 0.08
N SER A 538 -6.27 -20.06 -0.64
CA SER A 538 -5.78 -18.68 -0.75
C SER A 538 -5.75 -18.19 -2.19
N VAL A 539 -6.05 -16.91 -2.38
CA VAL A 539 -6.00 -16.25 -3.69
C VAL A 539 -4.58 -16.18 -4.26
N THR A 540 -3.56 -16.41 -3.44
CA THR A 540 -2.17 -16.46 -3.90
C THR A 540 -1.89 -17.63 -4.83
N ALA A 541 -2.79 -18.61 -4.96
CA ALA A 541 -2.74 -19.62 -6.02
C ALA A 541 -2.66 -19.00 -7.43
N PHE A 542 -3.22 -17.80 -7.63
CA PHE A 542 -3.13 -17.06 -8.90
C PHE A 542 -1.74 -16.47 -9.15
N TRP A 543 -0.83 -16.49 -8.19
CA TRP A 543 0.56 -16.06 -8.40
C TRP A 543 1.31 -17.04 -9.31
N ALA A 544 0.86 -18.30 -9.39
CA ALA A 544 1.37 -19.26 -10.37
C ALA A 544 1.14 -18.78 -11.81
N LEU A 545 0.02 -18.09 -12.07
CA LEU A 545 -0.28 -17.51 -13.38
C LEU A 545 0.55 -16.25 -13.61
N TRP A 546 0.72 -15.40 -12.59
CA TRP A 546 1.59 -14.22 -12.70
C TRP A 546 3.04 -14.62 -13.05
N ALA A 547 3.58 -15.59 -12.30
CA ALA A 547 4.92 -16.12 -12.54
C ALA A 547 5.00 -16.85 -13.89
N GLY A 548 3.92 -17.49 -14.32
CA GLY A 548 3.87 -18.30 -15.53
C GLY A 548 4.33 -19.75 -15.32
N CYS A 549 4.30 -20.25 -14.09
CA CYS A 549 4.66 -21.64 -13.80
C CYS A 549 3.49 -22.60 -13.99
N ALA A 550 2.24 -22.14 -14.03
CA ALA A 550 1.10 -22.98 -14.36
C ALA A 550 1.13 -23.41 -15.84
N SER A 551 0.71 -24.64 -16.14
CA SER A 551 0.39 -25.03 -17.53
C SER A 551 -0.91 -24.36 -17.99
N ASP A 552 -1.13 -24.31 -19.32
CA ASP A 552 -2.40 -23.80 -19.87
C ASP A 552 -3.62 -24.56 -19.34
N HIS A 553 -3.47 -25.88 -19.12
CA HIS A 553 -4.51 -26.71 -18.52
C HIS A 553 -4.80 -26.30 -17.08
N GLN A 554 -3.77 -26.20 -16.22
CA GLN A 554 -3.94 -25.78 -14.83
C GLN A 554 -4.53 -24.38 -14.72
N ALA A 555 -4.14 -23.45 -15.60
CA ALA A 555 -4.70 -22.10 -15.64
C ALA A 555 -6.20 -22.11 -15.98
N GLN A 556 -6.61 -22.93 -16.96
CA GLN A 556 -8.02 -23.09 -17.31
C GLN A 556 -8.83 -23.72 -16.15
N GLU A 557 -8.32 -24.78 -15.53
CA GLU A 557 -8.98 -25.45 -14.40
C GLU A 557 -9.09 -24.53 -13.18
N LEU A 558 -8.03 -23.78 -12.85
CA LEU A 558 -8.02 -22.82 -11.75
C LEU A 558 -9.09 -21.73 -11.93
N VAL A 559 -9.21 -21.18 -13.14
CA VAL A 559 -10.21 -20.13 -13.42
C VAL A 559 -11.62 -20.71 -13.45
N LYS A 560 -11.78 -21.87 -14.08
CA LYS A 560 -13.08 -22.54 -14.21
C LYS A 560 -13.67 -22.95 -12.86
N HIS A 561 -12.87 -23.55 -11.98
CA HIS A 561 -13.38 -24.20 -10.77
C HIS A 561 -13.09 -23.42 -9.48
N SER A 562 -12.03 -22.61 -9.45
CA SER A 562 -11.54 -21.98 -8.21
C SER A 562 -11.69 -20.46 -8.16
N LEU A 563 -11.74 -19.73 -9.28
CA LEU A 563 -11.89 -18.25 -9.24
C LEU A 563 -13.17 -17.80 -8.52
N SER A 564 -14.28 -18.53 -8.72
CA SER A 564 -15.57 -18.23 -8.08
C SER A 564 -15.55 -18.36 -6.56
N LYS A 565 -14.55 -19.05 -5.99
CA LYS A 565 -14.34 -19.15 -4.53
C LYS A 565 -13.86 -17.82 -3.94
N PHE A 566 -13.13 -17.01 -4.72
CA PHE A 566 -12.51 -15.76 -4.28
C PHE A 566 -13.19 -14.51 -4.84
N GLU A 567 -13.83 -14.60 -6.02
CA GLU A 567 -14.50 -13.45 -6.65
C GLU A 567 -15.79 -13.06 -5.92
N VAL A 568 -15.72 -11.92 -5.23
CA VAL A 568 -16.87 -11.28 -4.59
C VAL A 568 -17.23 -9.98 -5.30
N MET A 569 -18.25 -9.30 -4.78
CA MET A 569 -18.78 -8.06 -5.34
C MET A 569 -17.71 -6.98 -5.61
N GLY A 570 -16.81 -6.74 -4.65
CA GLY A 570 -15.80 -5.68 -4.68
C GLY A 570 -14.38 -6.09 -5.07
N GLY A 571 -14.16 -7.33 -5.55
CA GLY A 571 -12.84 -7.83 -5.94
C GLY A 571 -12.62 -9.27 -5.49
N LEU A 572 -11.37 -9.61 -5.21
CA LEU A 572 -10.97 -10.91 -4.68
C LEU A 572 -10.73 -10.85 -3.17
N VAL A 573 -11.28 -11.81 -2.42
CA VAL A 573 -10.92 -12.03 -1.01
C VAL A 573 -9.59 -12.79 -0.89
N SER A 574 -8.85 -12.54 0.19
CA SER A 574 -7.52 -13.13 0.42
C SER A 574 -7.52 -14.66 0.61
N GLY A 575 -8.60 -15.18 1.20
CA GLY A 575 -8.88 -16.59 1.40
C GLY A 575 -10.38 -16.84 1.49
N THR A 576 -10.81 -18.09 1.45
CA THR A 576 -12.25 -18.41 1.54
C THR A 576 -12.76 -18.34 2.97
N GLU A 577 -14.05 -18.07 3.13
CA GLU A 577 -14.70 -18.06 4.45
C GLU A 577 -14.57 -19.42 5.15
N GLU A 578 -14.69 -20.51 4.38
CA GLU A 578 -14.53 -21.88 4.86
C GLU A 578 -13.13 -22.13 5.41
N SER A 579 -12.09 -21.71 4.68
CA SER A 579 -10.70 -21.86 5.11
C SER A 579 -10.35 -21.00 6.33
N ARG A 580 -10.83 -19.74 6.38
CA ARG A 580 -10.72 -18.90 7.58
C ARG A 580 -11.39 -19.60 8.78
N GLY A 581 -12.54 -20.21 8.54
CA GLY A 581 -13.36 -20.87 9.55
C GLY A 581 -14.14 -19.89 10.42
N VAL A 582 -14.63 -20.38 11.56
CA VAL A 582 -15.47 -19.62 12.49
C VAL A 582 -14.62 -18.64 13.31
N THR A 583 -15.08 -17.39 13.39
CA THR A 583 -14.50 -16.34 14.23
C THR A 583 -15.21 -16.24 15.58
N SER A 584 -14.47 -16.01 16.65
CA SER A 584 -15.00 -15.79 18.02
C SER A 584 -14.14 -14.74 18.75
N LEU A 585 -14.46 -14.44 20.01
CA LEU A 585 -13.60 -13.59 20.86
C LEU A 585 -12.21 -14.22 21.08
N GLU A 586 -12.14 -15.55 21.15
CA GLU A 586 -10.89 -16.30 21.33
C GLU A 586 -10.15 -16.55 20.01
N ARG A 587 -10.86 -16.42 18.87
CA ARG A 587 -10.33 -16.58 17.52
C ARG A 587 -10.82 -15.41 16.65
N PRO A 588 -10.31 -14.18 16.88
CA PRO A 588 -10.79 -12.98 16.19
C PRO A 588 -10.50 -13.05 14.69
N ASN A 589 -11.13 -12.19 13.88
CA ASN A 589 -10.79 -12.15 12.48
C ASN A 589 -9.34 -11.65 12.27
N ARG A 590 -8.70 -12.04 11.16
CA ARG A 590 -7.34 -11.61 10.79
C ARG A 590 -7.37 -10.78 9.51
N GLN A 591 -6.41 -9.87 9.36
CA GLN A 591 -6.50 -8.85 8.30
C GLN A 591 -6.22 -9.39 6.88
N TRP A 592 -5.49 -10.49 6.74
CA TRP A 592 -5.22 -11.17 5.46
C TRP A 592 -6.14 -12.36 5.18
N ASP A 593 -7.33 -12.38 5.80
CA ASP A 593 -8.37 -13.41 5.60
C ASP A 593 -9.68 -12.81 5.08
N PHE A 594 -10.64 -13.67 4.74
CA PHE A 594 -12.01 -13.26 4.42
C PHE A 594 -12.60 -12.36 5.54
N PRO A 595 -13.23 -11.20 5.22
CA PRO A 595 -13.71 -10.75 3.92
C PRO A 595 -12.80 -9.73 3.20
N PHE A 596 -11.53 -9.63 3.58
CA PHE A 596 -10.68 -8.53 3.12
C PHE A 596 -10.01 -8.83 1.78
N GLY A 597 -9.93 -7.80 0.96
CA GLY A 597 -9.19 -7.79 -0.30
C GLY A 597 -8.06 -6.77 -0.24
N TRP A 598 -6.91 -7.18 -0.76
CA TRP A 598 -5.69 -6.39 -0.77
C TRP A 598 -5.22 -6.15 -2.21
N ALA A 599 -4.70 -4.95 -2.45
CA ALA A 599 -4.24 -4.50 -3.76
C ALA A 599 -3.22 -5.45 -4.43
N PRO A 600 -2.20 -5.99 -3.72
CA PRO A 600 -1.28 -6.99 -4.27
C PRO A 600 -1.96 -8.18 -4.95
N HIS A 601 -2.93 -8.79 -4.26
CA HIS A 601 -3.63 -9.98 -4.77
C HIS A 601 -4.42 -9.67 -6.04
N GLN A 602 -5.01 -8.48 -6.13
CA GLN A 602 -5.76 -8.08 -7.31
C GLN A 602 -4.83 -7.90 -8.51
N MET A 603 -3.77 -7.10 -8.34
CA MET A 603 -2.83 -6.77 -9.42
C MET A 603 -2.13 -8.01 -9.98
N LEU A 604 -1.62 -8.89 -9.11
CA LEU A 604 -0.96 -10.12 -9.57
C LEU A 604 -1.94 -11.03 -10.30
N THR A 605 -3.18 -11.15 -9.82
CA THR A 605 -4.20 -11.96 -10.49
C THR A 605 -4.56 -11.40 -11.87
N TRP A 606 -4.72 -10.08 -12.02
CA TRP A 606 -5.03 -9.48 -13.33
C TRP A 606 -3.93 -9.73 -14.35
N VAL A 607 -2.68 -9.51 -13.95
CA VAL A 607 -1.51 -9.74 -14.81
C VAL A 607 -1.37 -11.22 -15.14
N GLY A 608 -1.57 -12.11 -14.17
CA GLY A 608 -1.56 -13.55 -14.40
C GLY A 608 -2.64 -13.99 -15.40
N LEU A 609 -3.88 -13.54 -15.23
CA LEU A 609 -4.98 -13.85 -16.16
C LEU A 609 -4.70 -13.33 -17.57
N ASP A 610 -4.17 -12.11 -17.69
CA ASP A 610 -3.81 -11.52 -18.98
C ASP A 610 -2.72 -12.33 -19.70
N LYS A 611 -1.70 -12.78 -18.95
CA LYS A 611 -0.60 -13.63 -19.46
C LYS A 611 -1.11 -14.93 -20.10
N TYR A 612 -2.21 -15.49 -19.59
CA TYR A 612 -2.88 -16.69 -20.14
C TYR A 612 -4.04 -16.36 -21.09
N GLY A 613 -4.13 -15.13 -21.59
CA GLY A 613 -5.11 -14.70 -22.59
C GLY A 613 -6.52 -14.43 -22.06
N MET A 614 -6.73 -14.43 -20.73
CA MET A 614 -8.03 -14.25 -20.07
C MET A 614 -8.31 -12.77 -19.76
N LYS A 615 -8.15 -11.91 -20.77
CA LYS A 615 -8.25 -10.44 -20.67
C LYS A 615 -9.59 -9.94 -20.15
N ASP A 616 -10.69 -10.55 -20.62
CA ASP A 616 -12.04 -10.16 -20.22
C ASP A 616 -12.30 -10.44 -18.72
N THR A 617 -11.75 -11.55 -18.22
CA THR A 617 -11.79 -11.93 -16.80
C THR A 617 -10.97 -10.94 -15.97
N ALA A 618 -9.75 -10.61 -16.40
CA ALA A 618 -8.91 -9.60 -15.76
C ALA A 618 -9.62 -8.23 -15.68
N ALA A 619 -10.21 -7.76 -16.79
CA ALA A 619 -10.94 -6.50 -16.85
C ALA A 619 -12.19 -6.48 -15.93
N ARG A 620 -12.89 -7.61 -15.80
CA ARG A 620 -14.01 -7.75 -14.85
C ARG A 620 -13.53 -7.58 -13.41
N LEU A 621 -12.48 -8.29 -13.01
CA LEU A 621 -11.95 -8.23 -11.65
C LEU A 621 -11.37 -6.84 -11.34
N ALA A 622 -10.67 -6.22 -12.29
CA ALA A 622 -10.21 -4.85 -12.19
C ALA A 622 -11.38 -3.88 -11.97
N TYR A 623 -12.45 -3.99 -12.76
CA TYR A 623 -13.63 -3.12 -12.59
C TYR A 623 -14.25 -3.27 -11.19
N ARG A 624 -14.38 -4.49 -10.66
CA ARG A 624 -14.94 -4.73 -9.32
C ARG A 624 -14.14 -4.01 -8.24
N TRP A 625 -12.82 -4.15 -8.28
CA TRP A 625 -11.91 -3.50 -7.34
C TRP A 625 -11.94 -1.97 -7.47
N LEU A 626 -11.87 -1.47 -8.71
CA LEU A 626 -11.90 -0.03 -8.99
C LEU A 626 -13.24 0.58 -8.58
N PHE A 627 -14.35 -0.15 -8.71
CA PHE A 627 -15.65 0.26 -8.21
C PHE A 627 -15.63 0.41 -6.68
N THR A 628 -15.06 -0.54 -5.94
CA THR A 628 -14.90 -0.45 -4.48
C THR A 628 -14.14 0.82 -4.08
N ILE A 629 -12.99 1.06 -4.71
CA ILE A 629 -12.17 2.25 -4.44
C ILE A 629 -12.94 3.53 -4.80
N THR A 630 -13.52 3.60 -6.01
CA THR A 630 -14.23 4.80 -6.49
C THR A 630 -15.45 5.10 -5.60
N LYS A 631 -16.16 4.07 -5.15
CA LYS A 631 -17.29 4.21 -4.23
C LYS A 631 -16.83 4.73 -2.86
N GLY A 632 -15.74 4.20 -2.32
CA GLY A 632 -15.11 4.71 -1.10
C GLY A 632 -14.72 6.19 -1.24
N PHE A 633 -14.02 6.52 -2.32
CA PHE A 633 -13.55 7.87 -2.64
C PHE A 633 -14.70 8.88 -2.75
N VAL A 634 -15.79 8.51 -3.44
CA VAL A 634 -16.96 9.39 -3.65
C VAL A 634 -17.75 9.63 -2.36
N ASP A 635 -17.93 8.59 -1.55
CA ASP A 635 -18.86 8.62 -0.41
C ASP A 635 -18.21 9.10 0.89
N PHE A 636 -16.88 8.97 1.01
CA PHE A 636 -16.15 9.21 2.25
C PHE A 636 -14.99 10.18 2.03
N ASN A 637 -15.34 11.37 1.56
CA ASN A 637 -14.45 12.53 1.51
C ASN A 637 -13.10 12.31 0.81
N GLY A 638 -13.06 11.44 -0.21
CA GLY A 638 -11.85 11.13 -0.98
C GLY A 638 -10.96 10.02 -0.40
N VAL A 639 -11.43 9.24 0.58
CA VAL A 639 -10.60 8.23 1.27
C VAL A 639 -10.01 7.18 0.32
N VAL A 640 -8.73 6.84 0.56
CA VAL A 640 -8.00 5.77 -0.13
C VAL A 640 -7.21 4.98 0.94
N PRO A 641 -7.80 3.93 1.53
CA PRO A 641 -7.23 3.21 2.67
C PRO A 641 -6.17 2.18 2.24
N GLU A 642 -5.51 1.56 3.23
CA GLU A 642 -4.63 0.40 3.06
C GLU A 642 -5.32 -0.81 2.40
N LYS A 643 -6.55 -1.15 2.83
CA LYS A 643 -7.31 -2.35 2.41
C LYS A 643 -8.82 -2.11 2.50
N PHE A 644 -9.61 -3.00 1.87
CA PHE A 644 -11.07 -2.95 1.88
C PHE A 644 -11.68 -4.28 2.34
N ASP A 645 -12.83 -4.19 3.02
CA ASP A 645 -13.81 -5.27 2.99
C ASP A 645 -14.47 -5.26 1.60
N VAL A 646 -14.08 -6.21 0.76
CA VAL A 646 -14.53 -6.34 -0.63
C VAL A 646 -15.92 -6.94 -0.76
N VAL A 647 -16.51 -7.41 0.34
CA VAL A 647 -17.86 -7.95 0.33
C VAL A 647 -18.89 -6.88 0.68
N SER A 648 -18.58 -6.00 1.64
CA SER A 648 -19.46 -4.89 2.05
C SER A 648 -19.14 -3.55 1.36
N TYR A 649 -18.08 -3.49 0.54
CA TYR A 649 -17.54 -2.26 -0.06
C TYR A 649 -17.11 -1.22 0.98
N SER A 650 -16.61 -1.68 2.12
CA SER A 650 -16.30 -0.81 3.26
C SER A 650 -14.80 -0.59 3.41
N HIS A 651 -14.43 0.68 3.58
CA HIS A 651 -13.10 1.10 4.04
C HIS A 651 -12.99 1.05 5.58
N LYS A 652 -14.10 0.83 6.31
CA LYS A 652 -14.08 0.68 7.77
C LYS A 652 -13.73 -0.76 8.12
N VAL A 653 -12.43 -1.00 8.32
CA VAL A 653 -11.87 -2.29 8.73
C VAL A 653 -11.32 -2.14 10.13
N GLU A 654 -11.95 -2.80 11.10
CA GLU A 654 -11.61 -2.75 12.53
C GLU A 654 -11.01 -4.09 13.00
N VAL A 655 -10.03 -4.58 12.26
CA VAL A 655 -9.29 -5.81 12.59
C VAL A 655 -7.85 -5.43 12.92
N GLU A 656 -7.32 -6.03 13.99
CA GLU A 656 -5.98 -5.73 14.52
C GLU A 656 -5.83 -4.22 14.80
N TYR A 657 -4.86 -3.54 14.17
CA TYR A 657 -4.66 -2.09 14.33
C TYR A 657 -5.61 -1.22 13.48
N GLY A 658 -6.53 -1.84 12.74
CA GLY A 658 -7.48 -1.17 11.86
C GLY A 658 -6.88 -0.79 10.50
N ASN A 659 -7.48 0.20 9.85
CA ASN A 659 -7.04 0.74 8.57
C ASN A 659 -6.17 1.97 8.73
N VAL A 660 -5.10 2.05 7.94
CA VAL A 660 -4.29 3.26 7.75
C VAL A 660 -4.80 4.05 6.54
N GLY A 661 -4.63 5.37 6.55
CA GLY A 661 -5.03 6.26 5.46
C GLY A 661 -6.47 6.79 5.54
N THR A 662 -7.19 6.50 6.62
CA THR A 662 -8.57 6.99 6.87
C THR A 662 -8.63 8.18 7.84
N ASP A 663 -7.60 8.36 8.68
CA ASP A 663 -7.49 9.48 9.61
C ASP A 663 -6.80 10.68 8.93
N PHE A 664 -7.61 11.59 8.38
CA PHE A 664 -7.15 12.84 7.80
C PHE A 664 -8.20 13.93 8.00
N LYS A 665 -7.77 15.19 7.94
CA LYS A 665 -8.66 16.35 8.04
C LYS A 665 -8.79 17.03 6.69
N CYS A 666 -10.04 17.26 6.28
CA CYS A 666 -10.45 17.97 5.07
C CYS A 666 -10.03 17.32 3.73
N VAL A 667 -8.75 17.01 3.51
CA VAL A 667 -8.23 16.47 2.25
C VAL A 667 -7.19 15.36 2.49
N PRO A 668 -7.31 14.20 1.83
CA PRO A 668 -6.30 13.15 1.89
C PRO A 668 -5.04 13.62 1.15
N ARG A 669 -3.87 13.34 1.70
CA ARG A 669 -2.59 13.82 1.16
C ARG A 669 -1.83 12.80 0.33
N GLU A 670 -2.05 11.52 0.60
CA GLU A 670 -1.14 10.47 0.14
C GLU A 670 -1.82 9.13 -0.19
N GLY A 671 -3.01 8.85 0.36
CA GLY A 671 -3.64 7.54 0.19
C GLY A 671 -2.75 6.41 0.74
N PHE A 672 -2.63 5.31 0.00
CA PHE A 672 -1.72 4.21 0.32
C PHE A 672 -1.05 3.69 -0.95
N GLY A 673 0.26 3.45 -0.93
CA GLY A 673 1.12 3.19 -2.09
C GLY A 673 0.60 2.12 -3.06
N TRP A 674 0.34 0.90 -2.58
CA TRP A 674 -0.23 -0.15 -3.44
C TRP A 674 -1.67 0.13 -3.89
N MET A 675 -2.41 0.97 -3.17
CA MET A 675 -3.83 1.20 -3.42
C MET A 675 -3.93 2.19 -4.57
N ASN A 676 -3.13 3.26 -4.48
CA ASN A 676 -2.84 4.20 -5.54
C ASN A 676 -2.39 3.45 -6.80
N ALA A 677 -1.42 2.54 -6.67
CA ALA A 677 -0.95 1.75 -7.79
C ALA A 677 -2.04 0.86 -8.40
N SER A 678 -2.79 0.13 -7.57
CA SER A 678 -3.87 -0.74 -8.05
C SER A 678 -4.96 0.00 -8.81
N TYR A 679 -5.18 1.28 -8.48
CA TYR A 679 -6.11 2.13 -9.22
C TYR A 679 -5.54 2.50 -10.60
N GLN A 680 -4.29 2.97 -10.67
CA GLN A 680 -3.66 3.33 -11.96
C GLN A 680 -3.48 2.13 -12.88
N VAL A 681 -2.98 1.01 -12.34
CA VAL A 681 -2.81 -0.25 -13.06
C VAL A 681 -4.17 -0.80 -13.49
N GLY A 682 -5.16 -0.88 -12.59
CA GLY A 682 -6.47 -1.41 -12.95
C GLY A 682 -7.22 -0.58 -13.99
N LEU A 683 -6.95 0.73 -14.07
CA LEU A 683 -7.51 1.58 -15.11
C LEU A 683 -7.04 1.15 -16.51
N SER A 684 -5.80 0.67 -16.67
CA SER A 684 -5.27 0.23 -17.98
C SER A 684 -6.06 -0.96 -18.56
N TYR A 685 -6.69 -1.78 -17.71
CA TYR A 685 -7.58 -2.87 -18.12
C TYR A 685 -8.99 -2.42 -18.55
N LEU A 686 -9.40 -1.19 -18.23
CA LEU A 686 -10.77 -0.73 -18.48
C LEU A 686 -10.93 -0.02 -19.82
N THR A 687 -11.93 -0.46 -20.59
CA THR A 687 -12.39 0.24 -21.80
C THR A 687 -12.99 1.61 -21.47
N THR A 688 -13.13 2.49 -22.47
CA THR A 688 -13.80 3.80 -22.29
C THR A 688 -15.23 3.67 -21.75
N GLN A 689 -15.97 2.65 -22.16
CA GLN A 689 -17.32 2.41 -21.65
C GLN A 689 -17.29 2.04 -20.16
N MET A 690 -16.38 1.16 -19.77
CA MET A 690 -16.18 0.78 -18.37
C MET A 690 -15.78 1.99 -17.52
N ARG A 691 -14.83 2.81 -17.97
CA ARG A 691 -14.43 4.04 -17.25
C ARG A 691 -15.59 5.01 -17.04
N ARG A 692 -16.47 5.17 -18.05
CA ARG A 692 -17.70 5.98 -17.93
C ARG A 692 -18.69 5.38 -16.92
N ALA A 693 -18.89 4.06 -16.96
CA ALA A 693 -19.76 3.36 -16.03
C ALA A 693 -19.25 3.48 -14.58
N LEU A 694 -17.92 3.38 -14.41
CA LEU A 694 -17.24 3.55 -13.13
C LEU A 694 -17.39 4.98 -12.59
N GLY A 695 -17.20 6.00 -13.43
CA GLY A 695 -17.43 7.40 -13.05
C GLY A 695 -18.88 7.74 -12.71
N ALA A 696 -19.84 6.94 -13.21
CA ALA A 696 -21.25 7.00 -12.83
C ALA A 696 -21.59 6.10 -11.61
N CYS A 697 -20.59 5.46 -10.99
CA CYS A 697 -20.75 4.48 -9.91
C CYS A 697 -21.75 3.35 -10.27
N THR A 698 -21.64 2.81 -11.48
CA THR A 698 -22.49 1.69 -11.94
C THR A 698 -22.03 0.38 -11.30
N LEU A 699 -22.96 -0.34 -10.67
CA LEU A 699 -22.68 -1.62 -10.00
C LEU A 699 -22.09 -2.66 -10.99
N PRO A 700 -21.03 -3.40 -10.60
CA PRO A 700 -20.39 -4.38 -11.48
C PRO A 700 -21.35 -5.44 -12.05
N ASP A 701 -22.28 -5.94 -11.23
CA ASP A 701 -23.18 -7.02 -11.66
C ASP A 701 -24.18 -6.59 -12.74
N LEU A 702 -24.54 -5.31 -12.79
CA LEU A 702 -25.36 -4.78 -13.88
C LEU A 702 -24.59 -4.69 -15.20
N LEU A 703 -23.26 -4.55 -15.13
CA LEU A 703 -22.39 -4.40 -16.29
C LEU A 703 -21.95 -5.75 -16.86
N PHE A 704 -21.66 -6.73 -16.00
CA PHE A 704 -21.01 -7.99 -16.39
C PHE A 704 -21.91 -9.21 -16.44
N GLU A 705 -23.20 -9.11 -16.10
CA GLU A 705 -24.13 -10.27 -16.10
C GLU A 705 -24.03 -11.11 -17.38
N LYS A 706 -24.14 -10.48 -18.55
CA LYS A 706 -24.05 -11.17 -19.85
C LYS A 706 -22.65 -11.70 -20.16
N ALA A 707 -21.61 -11.00 -19.71
CA ALA A 707 -20.22 -11.40 -19.94
C ALA A 707 -19.87 -12.66 -19.14
N MET A 708 -20.31 -12.75 -17.89
CA MET A 708 -20.12 -13.95 -17.05
C MET A 708 -20.84 -15.16 -17.63
N ILE A 709 -22.09 -15.02 -18.08
CA ILE A 709 -22.83 -16.11 -18.74
C ILE A 709 -22.08 -16.60 -19.99
N ARG A 710 -21.46 -15.69 -20.75
CA ARG A 710 -20.66 -16.06 -21.93
C ARG A 710 -19.37 -16.78 -21.54
N GLU A 711 -18.67 -16.31 -20.52
CA GLU A 711 -17.45 -16.94 -20.01
C GLU A 711 -17.72 -18.37 -19.52
N HIS A 712 -18.78 -18.58 -18.73
CA HIS A 712 -19.14 -19.91 -18.25
C HIS A 712 -19.41 -20.89 -19.40
N ARG A 713 -20.10 -20.43 -20.46
CA ARG A 713 -20.31 -21.23 -21.67
C ARG A 713 -19.01 -21.52 -22.41
N MET A 714 -18.07 -20.58 -22.46
CA MET A 714 -16.77 -20.78 -23.11
C MET A 714 -15.89 -21.76 -22.34
N LEU A 715 -15.93 -21.73 -21.01
CA LEU A 715 -15.23 -22.67 -20.13
C LEU A 715 -15.94 -24.04 -20.07
N GLY A 716 -17.09 -24.19 -20.73
CA GLY A 716 -17.85 -25.43 -20.79
C GLY A 716 -18.36 -25.88 -19.42
N LEU A 717 -18.81 -24.95 -18.58
CA LEU A 717 -19.48 -25.32 -17.33
C LEU A 717 -20.83 -25.98 -17.63
N THR A 718 -21.14 -27.02 -16.88
CA THR A 718 -22.48 -27.61 -16.80
C THR A 718 -23.44 -26.67 -16.05
N PRO A 719 -24.76 -26.78 -16.24
CA PRO A 719 -25.73 -25.98 -15.49
C PRO A 719 -25.59 -26.12 -13.97
N GLU A 720 -25.23 -27.31 -13.48
CA GLU A 720 -24.98 -27.57 -12.06
C GLU A 720 -23.73 -26.82 -11.56
N GLU A 721 -22.65 -26.81 -12.33
CA GLU A 721 -21.44 -26.05 -12.00
C GLU A 721 -21.67 -24.53 -12.04
N GLU A 722 -22.47 -24.04 -12.99
CA GLU A 722 -22.89 -22.63 -13.03
C GLU A 722 -23.70 -22.24 -11.78
N GLU A 723 -24.61 -23.11 -11.35
CA GLU A 723 -25.40 -22.88 -10.13
C GLU A 723 -24.52 -22.88 -8.89
N VAL A 724 -23.56 -23.81 -8.77
CA VAL A 724 -22.59 -23.85 -7.66
C VAL A 724 -21.71 -22.61 -7.63
N ALA A 725 -21.18 -22.17 -8.78
CA ALA A 725 -20.36 -20.96 -8.88
C ALA A 725 -21.16 -19.71 -8.48
N MET A 726 -22.40 -19.59 -8.98
CA MET A 726 -23.31 -18.52 -8.57
C MET A 726 -23.68 -18.58 -7.09
N LEU A 727 -23.89 -19.78 -6.54
CA LEU A 727 -24.20 -19.98 -5.13
C LEU A 727 -23.01 -19.58 -4.26
N ARG A 728 -21.78 -20.04 -4.55
CA ARG A 728 -20.56 -19.65 -3.82
C ARG A 728 -20.38 -18.13 -3.79
N ARG A 729 -20.61 -17.48 -4.92
CA ARG A 729 -20.57 -16.02 -5.05
C ARG A 729 -21.68 -15.32 -4.25
N ARG A 730 -22.90 -15.88 -4.24
CA ARG A 730 -24.02 -15.37 -3.43
C ARG A 730 -23.77 -15.61 -1.94
N THR A 731 -23.21 -16.75 -1.55
CA THR A 731 -22.91 -17.12 -0.17
C THR A 731 -21.85 -16.19 0.41
N SER A 732 -20.73 -15.97 -0.29
CA SER A 732 -19.73 -14.97 0.13
C SER A 732 -20.36 -13.59 0.28
N THR A 733 -21.20 -13.17 -0.67
CA THR A 733 -21.94 -11.88 -0.62
C THR A 733 -22.98 -11.81 0.52
N MET A 734 -23.68 -12.90 0.82
CA MET A 734 -24.72 -12.98 1.84
C MET A 734 -24.14 -13.12 3.25
N ALA A 735 -23.04 -13.85 3.41
CA ALA A 735 -22.32 -14.01 4.66
C ALA A 735 -21.91 -12.65 5.24
N ALA A 736 -21.37 -11.75 4.41
CA ALA A 736 -21.06 -10.39 4.86
C ALA A 736 -22.31 -9.56 5.21
N ARG A 737 -23.42 -9.72 4.46
CA ARG A 737 -24.68 -9.03 4.79
C ARG A 737 -25.30 -9.53 6.10
N ALA A 738 -25.13 -10.80 6.44
CA ALA A 738 -25.59 -11.37 7.71
C ALA A 738 -24.83 -10.80 8.91
N ILE A 739 -23.51 -10.56 8.77
CA ILE A 739 -22.67 -9.90 9.78
C ILE A 739 -23.15 -8.46 10.07
N THR A 740 -23.70 -7.76 9.07
CA THR A 740 -24.15 -6.36 9.22
C THR A 740 -25.59 -6.15 9.72
N ARG A 741 -26.45 -7.19 9.72
CA ARG A 741 -27.90 -7.02 9.95
C ARG A 741 -28.31 -6.82 11.42
N ASN A 742 -27.43 -7.08 12.39
CA ASN A 742 -27.79 -7.00 13.80
C ASN A 742 -27.55 -5.64 14.47
N GLY A 743 -27.16 -4.60 13.72
CA GLY A 743 -27.05 -3.23 14.28
C GLY A 743 -25.97 -3.05 15.37
N SER A 744 -25.31 -4.13 15.77
CA SER A 744 -24.03 -4.15 16.46
C SER A 744 -22.98 -4.55 15.44
N ILE A 745 -21.99 -3.67 15.23
CA ILE A 745 -20.69 -4.09 14.73
C ILE A 745 -20.16 -5.05 15.80
N SER A 746 -20.32 -6.36 15.62
CA SER A 746 -19.43 -7.31 16.29
C SER A 746 -18.16 -7.45 15.45
N ALA A 747 -17.50 -6.33 15.13
CA ALA A 747 -16.06 -6.37 15.22
C ALA A 747 -15.79 -6.73 16.68
N ALA A 748 -15.02 -7.77 16.94
CA ALA A 748 -14.50 -7.97 18.28
C ALA A 748 -13.68 -6.72 18.61
N VAL A 749 -14.32 -5.74 19.25
CA VAL A 749 -13.71 -4.46 19.65
C VAL A 749 -12.64 -4.83 20.66
N THR A 750 -11.41 -4.94 20.18
CA THR A 750 -10.25 -5.04 21.06
C THR A 750 -9.75 -3.62 21.27
N ARG A 751 -10.53 -2.80 21.95
CA ARG A 751 -9.96 -1.61 22.60
C ARG A 751 -9.19 -2.14 23.78
N ILE A 752 -7.86 -2.12 23.69
CA ILE A 752 -7.02 -2.14 24.87
C ILE A 752 -7.31 -0.81 25.57
N SER A 753 -8.20 -0.82 26.54
CA SER A 753 -8.37 0.32 27.44
C SER A 753 -7.06 0.50 28.19
N LEU A 754 -6.46 1.67 28.05
CA LEU A 754 -5.54 2.17 29.07
C LEU A 754 -6.40 2.32 30.33
N SER A 755 -6.27 1.36 31.25
CA SER A 755 -7.08 1.29 32.46
C SER A 755 -6.96 2.59 33.26
N ASP A 756 -8.12 3.21 33.52
CA ASP A 756 -8.31 4.09 34.66
C ASP A 756 -7.85 3.38 35.93
N GLY A 757 -6.98 4.05 36.69
CA GLY A 757 -6.50 3.55 37.98
C GLY A 757 -7.64 3.35 38.98
N PRO A 758 -7.51 2.43 39.95
CA PRO A 758 -8.57 2.14 40.90
C PRO A 758 -8.81 3.34 41.82
N SER A 759 -9.96 3.99 41.66
CA SER A 759 -10.45 4.99 42.61
C SER A 759 -10.92 4.30 43.89
N ASN A 760 -10.04 4.25 44.89
CA ASN A 760 -10.42 3.93 46.26
C ASN A 760 -11.19 5.11 46.87
N THR A 761 -12.50 4.98 47.02
CA THR A 761 -13.22 5.68 48.09
C THR A 761 -14.46 4.88 48.51
N PRO A 762 -14.67 4.65 49.83
CA PRO A 762 -15.77 3.83 50.30
C PRO A 762 -17.08 4.61 50.39
N THR A 763 -18.16 3.88 50.13
CA THR A 763 -19.56 4.23 50.37
C THR A 763 -19.82 4.69 51.81
N PHE A 764 -20.58 5.78 51.93
CA PHE A 764 -21.76 5.84 52.80
C PHE A 764 -22.99 6.17 51.95
#